data_AF-A0A9X3SZM5-F1
#
_entry.id   AF-A0A9X3SZM5-F1
#
_cell.length_a   1.000
_cell.length_b   1.000
_cell.length_c   1.000
_cell.angle_alpha   90.00
_cell.angle_beta   90.00
_cell.angle_gamma   90.00
#
_symmetry.space_group_name_H-M   'P 1'
#
loop_
_entity.id
_entity.type
_entity.pdbx_description
1 polymer ?
#
loop_
_entity_poly.entity_id
_entity_poly.type
_entity_poly.pdbx_seq_one_letter_code
_entity_poly.pdbx_strand_id
1 'polypeptide(L)'
;MSQEEFELYVARLETYAQQHPVSYKLRVALAAALGYAYVYAVLGLAVVLFGLWVVFAARSPAPTYVIAAVGGLLVVFVYAVVRVLWVRGPLPTGVELDRHSAPRLFLLLDKLTSTLRIPRVNQVVLTDDFSARVVQVPRLGALWWRRSYLCLGFPLMQALTPRQLSAVVARELGLHARIHDRFAGWMYRVRRTWSQFLRVLQREQPFGAVLFRPFLEWYVPFVNACSFVIARANEYAADQCAARVAGSKKAAEALINLEVKARCLKVRVRPNLFKQADHLSLPPVGTFGQMCRELSGGLDAQDEAQWLDEALARETTYDATRPCLSDRLSALGFAFESDGEADHYRERLPLPATAKRTAAEEFLGDDLVRYTERLDEGWGAKITPEWQERHAQVQDSLTRLKAFSATAEVHSLDADEVWERARLTAEFLGHEQAIPLLREVLQERPNHAGANYALGRILLENDDEAGLAPLDKAMNENPDCVLPGCALAHTFLTCRGKREEAEGYAERTVRHRAFVARAQLEREEATAEDTFQSHELSVNKVERLGEQLYGYPLVGDAYLTRKVVTYFPKRPCYVLGIVPRWTYWLFPWSGNALGTLANRLESDPEMGGDVLVIILNADSKIRKLKPKIQAIEGVHIYSRSTWRRASV
;
A
#
# COMPACT_ATOMS: atom_id res chain seq x y z
N MET A 1 -0.86 2.00 18.53
CA MET A 1 -0.09 3.25 18.64
C MET A 1 -0.59 4.14 17.52
N SER A 2 -1.17 5.29 17.86
CA SER A 2 -1.63 6.25 16.86
C SER A 2 -0.44 6.89 16.13
N GLN A 3 -0.69 7.57 15.02
CA GLN A 3 0.36 8.27 14.29
C GLN A 3 1.00 9.38 15.14
N GLU A 4 0.20 10.19 15.84
CA GLU A 4 0.71 11.25 16.73
C GLU A 4 1.56 10.68 17.88
N GLU A 5 1.16 9.55 18.47
CA GLU A 5 1.94 8.85 19.50
C GLU A 5 3.29 8.37 18.93
N PHE A 6 3.30 7.86 17.69
CA PHE A 6 4.52 7.45 17.01
C PHE A 6 5.47 8.63 16.82
N GLU A 7 4.97 9.74 16.30
CA GLU A 7 5.75 10.94 15.99
C GLU A 7 6.38 11.54 17.24
N LEU A 8 5.59 11.72 18.31
CA LEU A 8 6.08 12.19 19.59
C LEU A 8 7.13 11.25 20.20
N TYR A 9 6.92 9.94 20.07
CA TYR A 9 7.88 8.96 20.56
C TYR A 9 9.20 9.00 19.80
N VAL A 10 9.17 9.09 18.48
CA VAL A 10 10.38 9.19 17.65
C VAL A 10 11.12 10.51 17.90
N ALA A 11 10.43 11.64 18.01
CA ALA A 11 11.05 12.94 18.31
C ALA A 11 11.82 12.92 19.64
N ARG A 12 11.26 12.27 20.67
CA ARG A 12 11.96 12.04 21.96
C ARG A 12 13.19 11.16 21.78
N LEU A 13 13.09 10.11 20.96
CA LEU A 13 14.21 9.22 20.69
C LEU A 13 15.33 9.91 19.89
N GLU A 14 15.02 10.83 18.99
CA GLU A 14 16.03 11.62 18.27
C GLU A 14 16.85 12.45 19.25
N THR A 15 16.19 13.18 20.16
CA THR A 15 16.85 13.96 21.22
C THR A 15 17.70 13.04 22.12
N TYR A 16 17.15 11.91 22.54
CA TYR A 16 17.85 10.94 23.39
C TYR A 16 19.06 10.31 22.69
N ALA A 17 18.95 9.98 21.40
CA ALA A 17 20.03 9.40 20.61
C ALA A 17 21.20 10.37 20.44
N GLN A 18 20.92 11.67 20.32
CA GLN A 18 21.94 12.72 20.27
C GLN A 18 22.66 12.87 21.61
N GLN A 19 21.93 12.88 22.73
CA GLN A 19 22.51 13.04 24.07
C GLN A 19 23.23 11.79 24.57
N HIS A 20 22.71 10.60 24.24
CA HIS A 20 23.19 9.32 24.78
C HIS A 20 23.30 8.22 23.69
N PRO A 21 24.23 8.35 22.73
CA PRO A 21 24.29 7.47 21.55
C PRO A 21 24.56 6.00 21.90
N VAL A 22 25.42 5.73 22.88
CA VAL A 22 25.78 4.34 23.26
C VAL A 22 24.62 3.63 23.94
N SER A 23 23.98 4.29 24.92
CA SER A 23 22.85 3.69 25.64
C SER A 23 21.63 3.54 24.73
N TYR A 24 21.43 4.46 23.79
CA TYR A 24 20.40 4.34 22.75
C TYR A 24 20.64 3.10 21.88
N LYS A 25 21.86 2.91 21.35
CA LYS A 25 22.19 1.70 20.56
C LYS A 25 21.99 0.41 21.38
N LEU A 26 22.34 0.42 22.68
CA LEU A 26 22.09 -0.72 23.56
C LEU A 26 20.58 -1.01 23.73
N ARG A 27 19.75 0.01 23.96
CA ARG A 27 18.29 -0.15 24.04
C ARG A 27 17.71 -0.74 22.76
N VAL A 28 18.14 -0.24 21.60
CA VAL A 28 17.72 -0.77 20.29
C VAL A 28 18.21 -2.22 20.10
N ALA A 29 19.43 -2.54 20.55
CA ALA A 29 19.97 -3.89 20.49
C ALA A 29 19.16 -4.88 21.35
N LEU A 30 18.78 -4.46 22.57
CA LEU A 30 17.92 -5.25 23.46
C LEU A 30 16.53 -5.45 22.86
N ALA A 31 15.93 -4.41 22.26
CA ALA A 31 14.67 -4.54 21.54
C ALA A 31 14.77 -5.52 20.35
N ALA A 32 15.87 -5.48 19.59
CA ALA A 32 16.13 -6.46 18.53
C ALA A 32 16.32 -7.88 19.10
N ALA A 33 17.01 -8.03 20.24
CA ALA A 33 17.22 -9.31 20.90
C ALA A 33 15.93 -9.95 21.40
N LEU A 34 14.95 -9.15 21.84
CA LEU A 34 13.63 -9.64 22.29
C LEU A 34 12.91 -10.48 21.23
N GLY A 35 12.99 -10.11 19.95
CA GLY A 35 12.38 -10.88 18.86
C GLY A 35 12.99 -12.27 18.72
N TYR A 36 14.33 -12.34 18.79
CA TYR A 36 15.03 -13.62 18.77
C TYR A 36 14.73 -14.43 20.03
N ALA A 37 14.74 -13.80 21.20
CA ALA A 37 14.43 -14.43 22.48
C ALA A 37 13.02 -15.06 22.47
N TYR A 38 12.03 -14.39 21.87
CA TYR A 38 10.69 -14.95 21.72
C TYR A 38 10.69 -16.23 20.89
N VAL A 39 11.33 -16.24 19.73
CA VAL A 39 11.43 -17.43 18.87
C VAL A 39 12.13 -18.57 19.61
N TYR A 40 13.23 -18.30 20.30
CA TYR A 40 13.93 -19.30 21.10
C TYR A 40 13.13 -19.80 22.30
N ALA A 41 12.33 -18.94 22.95
CA ALA A 41 11.46 -19.33 24.04
C ALA A 41 10.36 -20.29 23.58
N VAL A 42 9.73 -20.00 22.43
CA VAL A 42 8.71 -20.89 21.84
C VAL A 42 9.31 -22.24 21.44
N LEU A 43 10.49 -22.24 20.82
CA LEU A 43 11.23 -23.47 20.48
C LEU A 43 11.66 -24.24 21.73
N GLY A 44 12.19 -23.56 22.74
CA GLY A 44 12.59 -24.16 24.01
C GLY A 44 11.40 -24.78 24.75
N LEU A 45 10.25 -24.10 24.78
CA LEU A 45 9.02 -24.63 25.33
C LEU A 45 8.59 -25.91 24.61
N ALA A 46 8.67 -25.95 23.28
CA ALA A 46 8.35 -27.14 22.49
C ALA A 46 9.25 -28.33 22.87
N VAL A 47 10.55 -28.10 23.04
CA VAL A 47 11.52 -29.13 23.46
C VAL A 47 11.26 -29.61 24.89
N VAL A 48 11.00 -28.69 25.83
CA VAL A 48 10.71 -29.04 27.23
C VAL A 48 9.41 -29.85 27.34
N LEU A 49 8.34 -29.42 26.68
CA LEU A 49 7.06 -30.14 26.68
C LEU A 49 7.20 -31.53 26.05
N PHE A 50 7.96 -31.65 24.97
CA PHE A 50 8.26 -32.95 24.37
C PHE A 50 9.04 -33.85 25.32
N GLY A 51 10.07 -33.34 26.00
CA GLY A 51 10.83 -34.07 27.00
C GLY A 51 9.98 -34.53 28.19
N LEU A 52 9.12 -33.65 28.71
CA LEU A 52 8.17 -33.98 29.79
C LEU A 52 7.20 -35.07 29.36
N TRP A 53 6.71 -35.02 28.12
CA TRP A 53 5.84 -36.06 27.58
C TRP A 53 6.55 -37.41 27.46
N VAL A 54 7.81 -37.45 27.02
CA VAL A 54 8.60 -38.69 26.98
C VAL A 54 8.73 -39.29 28.38
N VAL A 55 9.04 -38.48 29.40
CA VAL A 55 9.11 -38.95 30.80
C VAL A 55 7.76 -39.45 31.30
N PHE A 56 6.68 -38.72 31.01
CA PHE A 56 5.32 -39.12 31.35
C PHE A 56 4.93 -40.44 30.68
N ALA A 57 5.18 -40.57 29.38
CA ALA A 57 4.91 -41.80 28.61
C ALA A 57 5.65 -43.02 29.18
N ALA A 58 6.89 -42.83 29.67
CA ALA A 58 7.68 -43.90 30.24
C ALA A 58 7.28 -44.32 31.66
N ARG A 59 6.62 -43.43 32.43
CA ARG A 59 6.30 -43.67 33.85
C ARG A 59 4.81 -43.77 34.17
N SER A 60 3.94 -43.41 33.24
CA SER A 60 2.50 -43.33 33.49
C SER A 60 1.83 -44.70 33.34
N PRO A 61 0.96 -45.10 34.28
CA PRO A 61 0.08 -46.26 34.10
C PRO A 61 -1.13 -45.96 33.19
N ALA A 62 -1.20 -44.76 32.62
CA ALA A 62 -2.28 -44.37 31.72
C ALA A 62 -2.35 -45.29 30.49
N PRO A 63 -3.56 -45.54 29.96
CA PRO A 63 -3.70 -46.36 28.78
C PRO A 63 -3.04 -45.67 27.56
N THR A 64 -2.49 -46.48 26.67
CA THR A 64 -1.66 -46.04 25.53
C THR A 64 -2.34 -45.02 24.64
N TYR A 65 -3.67 -45.06 24.49
CA TYR A 65 -4.41 -44.08 23.68
C TYR A 65 -4.35 -42.64 24.25
N VAL A 66 -4.29 -42.48 25.58
CA VAL A 66 -4.15 -41.15 26.21
C VAL A 66 -2.74 -40.60 26.00
N ILE A 67 -1.73 -41.46 26.20
CA ILE A 67 -0.32 -41.10 25.97
C ILE A 67 -0.12 -40.69 24.51
N ALA A 68 -0.69 -41.46 23.57
CA ALA A 68 -0.65 -41.17 22.15
C ALA A 68 -1.38 -39.87 21.79
N ALA A 69 -2.54 -39.58 22.39
CA ALA A 69 -3.27 -38.34 22.15
C ALA A 69 -2.48 -37.09 22.58
N VAL A 70 -1.85 -37.12 23.77
CA VAL A 70 -0.99 -36.02 24.24
C VAL A 70 0.25 -35.88 23.35
N GLY A 71 0.84 -37.00 22.93
CA GLY A 71 1.98 -37.02 22.01
C GLY A 71 1.62 -36.42 20.64
N GLY A 72 0.45 -36.78 20.11
CA GLY A 72 -0.09 -36.21 18.88
C GLY A 72 -0.26 -34.69 18.96
N LEU A 73 -0.80 -34.17 20.06
CA LEU A 73 -0.95 -32.72 20.27
C LEU A 73 0.40 -31.99 20.31
N LEU A 74 1.43 -32.60 20.91
CA LEU A 74 2.78 -32.05 20.93
C LEU A 74 3.45 -32.09 19.57
N VAL A 75 3.27 -33.17 18.81
CA VAL A 75 3.76 -33.25 17.42
C VAL A 75 3.10 -32.17 16.58
N VAL A 76 1.79 -31.93 16.75
CA VAL A 76 1.07 -30.85 16.08
C VAL A 76 1.62 -29.48 16.48
N PHE A 77 1.90 -29.25 17.76
CA PHE A 77 2.51 -28.00 18.25
C PHE A 77 3.92 -27.78 17.68
N VAL A 78 4.79 -28.78 17.74
CA VAL A 78 6.14 -28.73 17.16
C VAL A 78 6.06 -28.48 15.66
N TYR A 79 5.17 -29.19 14.96
CA TYR A 79 4.92 -29.00 13.53
C TYR A 79 4.47 -27.57 13.24
N ALA A 80 3.56 -27.00 14.04
CA ALA A 80 3.11 -25.62 13.90
C ALA A 80 4.28 -24.61 14.00
N VAL A 81 5.12 -24.76 15.03
CA VAL A 81 6.29 -23.89 15.24
C VAL A 81 7.29 -24.00 14.08
N VAL A 82 7.64 -25.23 13.68
CA VAL A 82 8.58 -25.47 12.58
C VAL A 82 8.00 -24.96 11.26
N ARG A 83 6.71 -25.20 10.99
CA ARG A 83 6.06 -24.80 9.74
C ARG A 83 6.10 -23.29 9.55
N VAL A 84 5.82 -22.52 10.61
CA VAL A 84 5.88 -21.05 10.59
C VAL A 84 7.30 -20.54 10.33
N LEU A 85 8.32 -21.13 10.96
CA LEU A 85 9.72 -20.75 10.76
C LEU A 85 10.29 -21.16 9.40
N TRP A 86 9.64 -22.10 8.71
CA TRP A 86 10.01 -22.59 7.38
C TRP A 86 9.23 -21.92 6.24
N VAL A 87 8.31 -21.00 6.51
CA VAL A 87 7.61 -20.30 5.43
C VAL A 87 8.63 -19.46 4.65
N ARG A 88 8.77 -19.78 3.36
CA ARG A 88 9.65 -19.05 2.44
C ARG A 88 8.89 -17.83 1.93
N GLY A 89 9.54 -16.67 1.95
CA GLY A 89 9.04 -15.52 1.21
C GLY A 89 9.05 -15.79 -0.29
N PRO A 90 8.19 -15.12 -1.08
CA PRO A 90 8.21 -15.24 -2.53
C PRO A 90 9.58 -14.83 -3.08
N LEU A 91 10.05 -15.56 -4.08
CA LEU A 91 11.22 -15.15 -4.86
C LEU A 91 10.89 -13.87 -5.64
N PRO A 92 11.88 -13.00 -5.91
CA PRO A 92 11.66 -11.85 -6.77
C PRO A 92 11.19 -12.31 -8.15
N THR A 93 10.11 -11.73 -8.64
CA THR A 93 9.59 -11.98 -9.98
C THR A 93 10.31 -11.09 -10.99
N GLY A 94 10.66 -11.62 -12.16
CA GLY A 94 11.31 -10.86 -13.22
C GLY A 94 12.20 -11.74 -14.09
N VAL A 95 13.03 -11.10 -14.92
CA VAL A 95 13.94 -11.80 -15.82
C VAL A 95 15.32 -11.88 -15.18
N GLU A 96 15.81 -13.10 -14.94
CA GLU A 96 17.15 -13.31 -14.41
C GLU A 96 18.23 -12.91 -15.43
N LEU A 97 19.20 -12.13 -14.95
CA LEU A 97 20.39 -11.75 -15.70
C LEU A 97 21.53 -12.73 -15.42
N ASP A 98 22.18 -13.18 -16.49
CA ASP A 98 23.42 -13.95 -16.41
C ASP A 98 24.62 -13.00 -16.50
N ARG A 99 25.73 -13.41 -15.89
CA ARG A 99 27.01 -12.70 -15.99
C ARG A 99 27.55 -12.66 -17.41
N HIS A 100 27.21 -13.66 -18.24
CA HIS A 100 27.58 -13.71 -19.65
C HIS A 100 26.81 -12.72 -20.51
N SER A 101 25.53 -12.46 -20.21
CA SER A 101 24.68 -11.56 -21.00
C SER A 101 24.78 -10.08 -20.58
N ALA A 102 25.21 -9.79 -19.34
CA ALA A 102 25.43 -8.42 -18.88
C ALA A 102 26.82 -8.24 -18.22
N PRO A 103 27.94 -8.55 -18.90
CA PRO A 103 29.26 -8.61 -18.28
C PRO A 103 29.68 -7.27 -17.65
N ARG A 104 29.35 -6.15 -18.30
CA ARG A 104 29.65 -4.79 -17.80
C ARG A 104 28.91 -4.49 -16.50
N LEU A 105 27.67 -4.94 -16.37
CA LEU A 105 26.89 -4.79 -15.13
C LEU A 105 27.56 -5.54 -13.99
N PHE A 106 27.91 -6.81 -14.20
CA PHE A 106 28.51 -7.62 -13.15
C PHE A 106 29.91 -7.14 -12.77
N LEU A 107 30.70 -6.61 -13.71
CA LEU A 107 31.96 -5.93 -13.39
C LEU A 107 31.75 -4.69 -12.51
N LEU A 108 30.72 -3.89 -12.80
CA LEU A 108 30.32 -2.80 -11.92
C LEU A 108 29.96 -3.35 -10.53
N LEU A 109 29.12 -4.39 -10.44
CA LEU A 109 28.73 -4.98 -9.15
C LEU A 109 29.92 -5.53 -8.37
N ASP A 110 30.90 -6.16 -9.02
CA ASP A 110 32.13 -6.62 -8.38
C ASP A 110 32.96 -5.44 -7.84
N LYS A 111 33.04 -4.34 -8.59
CA LYS A 111 33.69 -3.10 -8.14
C LYS A 111 32.95 -2.46 -6.97
N LEU A 112 31.62 -2.42 -7.00
CA LEU A 112 30.81 -1.85 -5.92
C LEU A 112 30.90 -2.70 -4.64
N THR A 113 30.79 -4.01 -4.76
CA THR A 113 30.82 -4.93 -3.61
C THR A 113 32.20 -4.94 -2.94
N SER A 114 33.28 -4.85 -3.71
CA SER A 114 34.64 -4.69 -3.18
C SER A 114 34.84 -3.33 -2.50
N THR A 115 34.41 -2.23 -3.15
CA THR A 115 34.51 -0.87 -2.59
C THR A 115 33.72 -0.73 -1.28
N LEU A 116 32.51 -1.31 -1.23
CA LEU A 116 31.61 -1.24 -0.07
C LEU A 116 31.83 -2.36 0.96
N ARG A 117 32.79 -3.26 0.72
CA ARG A 117 33.12 -4.42 1.58
C ARG A 117 31.89 -5.23 1.98
N ILE A 118 31.06 -5.56 1.00
CA ILE A 118 29.87 -6.39 1.16
C ILE A 118 30.00 -7.72 0.41
N PRO A 119 29.26 -8.76 0.81
CA PRO A 119 29.21 -10.01 0.06
C PRO A 119 28.73 -9.76 -1.38
N ARG A 120 29.20 -10.59 -2.31
CA ARG A 120 28.74 -10.57 -3.70
C ARG A 120 27.23 -10.80 -3.79
N VAL A 121 26.61 -10.09 -4.72
CA VAL A 121 25.21 -10.33 -5.12
C VAL A 121 25.15 -11.69 -5.80
N ASN A 122 24.22 -12.56 -5.39
CA ASN A 122 24.15 -13.92 -5.95
C ASN A 122 23.38 -13.98 -7.26
N GLN A 123 22.36 -13.14 -7.43
CA GLN A 123 21.50 -13.10 -8.61
C GLN A 123 21.08 -11.66 -8.89
N VAL A 124 21.03 -11.28 -10.16
CA VAL A 124 20.42 -10.02 -10.60
C VAL A 124 19.14 -10.36 -11.35
N VAL A 125 18.05 -9.65 -11.03
CA VAL A 125 16.72 -9.86 -11.63
C VAL A 125 16.24 -8.53 -12.18
N LEU A 126 15.96 -8.47 -13.48
CA LEU A 126 15.32 -7.34 -14.12
C LEU A 126 13.82 -7.35 -13.83
N THR A 127 13.30 -6.22 -13.38
CA THR A 127 11.90 -6.04 -12.98
C THR A 127 11.23 -4.92 -13.77
N ASP A 128 9.90 -4.90 -13.78
CA ASP A 128 9.07 -3.83 -14.35
C ASP A 128 8.91 -2.61 -13.41
N ASP A 129 9.44 -2.70 -12.19
CA ASP A 129 9.41 -1.61 -11.21
C ASP A 129 10.38 -0.46 -11.55
N PHE A 130 9.99 0.78 -11.29
CA PHE A 130 10.89 1.95 -11.33
C PHE A 130 11.70 2.07 -10.02
N SER A 131 12.48 1.04 -9.69
CA SER A 131 13.32 1.04 -8.47
C SER A 131 14.49 0.06 -8.57
N ALA A 132 15.47 0.22 -7.69
CA ALA A 132 16.48 -0.79 -7.42
C ALA A 132 16.36 -1.22 -5.96
N ARG A 133 16.51 -2.51 -5.67
CA ARG A 133 16.46 -3.04 -4.31
C ARG A 133 17.28 -4.30 -4.16
N VAL A 134 17.93 -4.45 -3.01
CA VAL A 134 18.52 -5.71 -2.59
C VAL A 134 17.54 -6.48 -1.69
N VAL A 135 17.23 -7.72 -2.08
CA VAL A 135 16.36 -8.64 -1.33
C VAL A 135 17.20 -9.85 -0.88
N GLN A 136 17.02 -10.27 0.37
CA GLN A 136 17.67 -11.47 0.90
C GLN A 136 16.63 -12.54 1.23
N VAL A 137 16.65 -13.64 0.48
CA VAL A 137 15.70 -14.75 0.66
C VAL A 137 16.38 -15.89 1.44
N PRO A 138 15.78 -16.38 2.55
CA PRO A 138 16.30 -17.53 3.29
C PRO A 138 16.09 -18.85 2.51
N ARG A 139 17.10 -19.72 2.42
CA ARG A 139 17.04 -21.03 1.75
C ARG A 139 16.62 -22.18 2.67
N LEU A 140 17.07 -22.16 3.93
CA LEU A 140 16.92 -23.21 4.94
C LEU A 140 16.60 -22.58 6.30
N GLY A 141 15.30 -22.45 6.61
CA GLY A 141 14.81 -21.77 7.81
C GLY A 141 15.21 -20.29 7.89
N ALA A 142 14.66 -19.56 8.87
CA ALA A 142 14.90 -18.12 9.02
C ALA A 142 16.37 -17.71 9.31
N LEU A 143 17.29 -18.65 9.58
CA LEU A 143 18.54 -18.35 10.28
C LEU A 143 19.87 -18.58 9.52
N TRP A 144 20.01 -19.54 8.58
CA TRP A 144 21.37 -20.05 8.28
C TRP A 144 21.93 -19.79 6.87
N TRP A 145 21.12 -19.81 5.79
CA TRP A 145 21.61 -19.50 4.44
C TRP A 145 20.68 -18.53 3.70
N ARG A 146 21.23 -17.41 3.23
CA ARG A 146 20.49 -16.38 2.50
C ARG A 146 21.08 -16.23 1.10
N ARG A 147 20.21 -16.15 0.10
CA ARG A 147 20.59 -15.76 -1.26
C ARG A 147 20.20 -14.30 -1.46
N SER A 148 21.15 -13.49 -1.91
CA SER A 148 20.94 -12.08 -2.20
C SER A 148 20.56 -11.88 -3.66
N TYR A 149 19.49 -11.14 -3.88
CA TYR A 149 18.96 -10.77 -5.18
C TYR A 149 19.04 -9.26 -5.31
N LEU A 150 19.65 -8.76 -6.39
CA LEU A 150 19.50 -7.38 -6.80
C LEU A 150 18.34 -7.32 -7.79
N CYS A 151 17.22 -6.79 -7.34
CA CYS A 151 16.09 -6.43 -8.19
C CYS A 151 16.42 -5.08 -8.82
N LEU A 152 16.57 -5.06 -10.14
CA LEU A 152 16.96 -3.89 -10.90
C LEU A 152 15.85 -3.56 -11.89
N GLY A 153 15.18 -2.44 -11.67
CA GLY A 153 14.14 -1.94 -12.54
C GLY A 153 14.64 -1.65 -13.94
N PHE A 154 14.07 -2.32 -14.95
CA PHE A 154 14.37 -1.98 -16.34
C PHE A 154 13.97 -0.54 -16.72
N PRO A 155 12.80 -0.02 -16.29
CA PRO A 155 12.46 1.39 -16.52
C PRO A 155 13.46 2.35 -15.86
N LEU A 156 14.01 1.97 -14.70
CA LEU A 156 15.05 2.75 -14.02
C LEU A 156 16.37 2.76 -14.81
N MET A 157 16.76 1.62 -15.39
CA MET A 157 17.96 1.53 -16.23
C MET A 157 17.85 2.38 -17.51
N GLN A 158 16.65 2.48 -18.08
CA GLN A 158 16.40 3.34 -19.24
C GLN A 158 16.37 4.82 -18.88
N ALA A 159 15.90 5.15 -17.68
CA ALA A 159 15.78 6.53 -17.22
C ALA A 159 17.11 7.18 -16.80
N LEU A 160 18.10 6.39 -16.37
CA LEU A 160 19.34 6.90 -15.77
C LEU A 160 20.55 6.71 -16.68
N THR A 161 21.53 7.60 -16.54
CA THR A 161 22.88 7.38 -17.11
C THR A 161 23.60 6.25 -16.36
N PRO A 162 24.64 5.61 -16.96
CA PRO A 162 25.38 4.54 -16.29
C PRO A 162 25.98 4.95 -14.94
N ARG A 163 26.45 6.19 -14.81
CA ARG A 163 26.97 6.72 -13.54
C ARG A 163 25.89 6.99 -12.51
N GLN A 164 24.73 7.51 -12.92
CA GLN A 164 23.59 7.69 -12.02
C GLN A 164 23.06 6.35 -11.52
N LEU A 165 22.93 5.34 -12.40
CA LEU A 165 22.55 3.98 -11.98
C LEU A 165 23.58 3.38 -11.01
N SER A 166 24.87 3.59 -11.26
CA SER A 166 25.93 3.17 -10.35
C SER A 166 25.78 3.78 -8.96
N ALA A 167 25.39 5.07 -8.87
CA ALA A 167 25.08 5.74 -7.61
C ALA A 167 23.88 5.09 -6.91
N VAL A 168 22.79 4.84 -7.63
CA VAL A 168 21.57 4.20 -7.08
C VAL A 168 21.86 2.78 -6.57
N VAL A 169 22.59 1.97 -7.35
CA VAL A 169 22.97 0.62 -6.93
C VAL A 169 23.93 0.66 -5.75
N ALA A 170 24.91 1.57 -5.75
CA ALA A 170 25.83 1.75 -4.62
C ALA A 170 25.10 2.16 -3.33
N ARG A 171 24.07 2.99 -3.44
CA ARG A 171 23.20 3.38 -2.33
C ARG A 171 22.48 2.17 -1.74
N GLU A 172 21.80 1.39 -2.58
CA GLU A 172 21.06 0.20 -2.14
C GLU A 172 21.97 -0.85 -1.50
N LEU A 173 23.16 -1.04 -2.06
CA LEU A 173 24.21 -1.87 -1.48
C LEU A 173 24.75 -1.28 -0.16
N GLY A 174 24.84 0.05 -0.08
CA GLY A 174 25.26 0.83 1.08
C GLY A 174 24.38 0.60 2.32
N LEU A 175 23.08 0.40 2.14
CA LEU A 175 22.15 0.03 3.24
C LEU A 175 22.54 -1.27 3.95
N HIS A 176 23.28 -2.15 3.27
CA HIS A 176 23.81 -3.40 3.80
C HIS A 176 25.28 -3.32 4.18
N ALA A 177 25.96 -2.22 3.88
CA ALA A 177 27.40 -2.07 4.06
C ALA A 177 27.80 -2.04 5.53
N ARG A 178 29.02 -2.54 5.78
CA ARG A 178 29.61 -2.64 7.13
C ARG A 178 30.62 -1.53 7.43
N ILE A 179 30.87 -0.64 6.47
CA ILE A 179 31.98 0.33 6.52
C ILE A 179 31.70 1.46 7.50
N HIS A 180 30.46 1.96 7.54
CA HIS A 180 30.11 3.15 8.31
C HIS A 180 29.50 2.83 9.67
N ASP A 181 28.58 1.87 9.73
CA ASP A 181 28.03 1.38 10.99
C ASP A 181 27.54 -0.07 10.84
N ARG A 182 28.31 -1.03 11.37
CA ARG A 182 27.96 -2.46 11.37
C ARG A 182 26.63 -2.72 12.07
N PHE A 183 26.32 -1.92 13.09
CA PHE A 183 25.10 -2.02 13.86
C PHE A 183 23.90 -1.56 13.04
N ALA A 184 24.00 -0.42 12.35
CA ALA A 184 22.93 0.10 11.48
C ALA A 184 22.59 -0.88 10.35
N GLY A 185 23.62 -1.43 9.66
CA GLY A 185 23.40 -2.44 8.63
C GLY A 185 22.81 -3.76 9.17
N TRP A 186 23.13 -4.15 10.41
CA TRP A 186 22.47 -5.27 11.09
C TRP A 186 21.02 -4.95 11.45
N MET A 187 20.74 -3.78 12.02
CA MET A 187 19.38 -3.34 12.35
C MET A 187 18.50 -3.23 11.11
N TYR A 188 19.02 -2.74 9.99
CA TYR A 188 18.31 -2.73 8.71
C TYR A 188 17.82 -4.13 8.32
N ARG A 189 18.69 -5.14 8.45
CA ARG A 189 18.33 -6.55 8.20
C ARG A 189 17.28 -7.06 9.19
N VAL A 190 17.44 -6.78 10.47
CA VAL A 190 16.49 -7.16 11.53
C VAL A 190 15.10 -6.61 11.22
N ARG A 191 14.98 -5.30 10.98
CA ARG A 191 13.70 -4.64 10.64
C ARG A 191 13.06 -5.24 9.39
N ARG A 192 13.84 -5.44 8.32
CA ARG A 192 13.37 -6.06 7.07
C ARG A 192 12.89 -7.49 7.28
N THR A 193 13.65 -8.31 8.02
CA THR A 193 13.30 -9.72 8.29
C THR A 193 11.99 -9.80 9.08
N TRP A 194 11.84 -9.05 10.17
CA TRP A 194 10.62 -9.10 10.98
C TRP A 194 9.40 -8.51 10.25
N SER A 195 9.57 -7.42 9.50
CA SER A 195 8.50 -6.84 8.69
C SER A 195 8.08 -7.76 7.53
N GLN A 196 9.03 -8.50 6.94
CA GLN A 196 8.70 -9.52 5.95
C GLN A 196 7.98 -10.70 6.60
N PHE A 197 8.42 -11.13 7.78
CA PHE A 197 7.83 -12.25 8.50
C PHE A 197 6.37 -11.95 8.90
N LEU A 198 6.10 -10.77 9.45
CA LEU A 198 4.73 -10.33 9.74
C LEU A 198 3.85 -10.30 8.48
N ARG A 199 4.35 -9.73 7.37
CA ARG A 199 3.60 -9.68 6.10
C ARG A 199 3.26 -11.07 5.55
N VAL A 200 4.23 -12.00 5.58
CA VAL A 200 4.00 -13.38 5.15
C VAL A 200 2.99 -14.07 6.07
N LEU A 201 3.08 -13.83 7.38
CA LEU A 201 2.13 -14.38 8.36
C LEU A 201 0.71 -13.89 8.13
N GLN A 202 0.54 -12.59 7.84
CA GLN A 202 -0.75 -11.96 7.57
C GLN A 202 -1.37 -12.45 6.25
N ARG A 203 -0.56 -12.62 5.19
CA ARG A 203 -1.02 -13.04 3.87
C ARG A 203 -1.36 -14.54 3.79
N GLU A 204 -0.46 -15.38 4.28
CA GLU A 204 -0.56 -16.84 4.10
C GLU A 204 -1.31 -17.53 5.25
N GLN A 205 -1.43 -16.88 6.41
CA GLN A 205 -2.06 -17.43 7.64
C GLN A 205 -1.67 -18.91 7.90
N PRO A 206 -0.38 -19.25 7.91
CA PRO A 206 0.08 -20.64 8.02
C PRO A 206 -0.35 -21.29 9.33
N PHE A 207 -0.47 -22.62 9.33
CA PHE A 207 -0.76 -23.39 10.54
C PHE A 207 0.25 -23.06 11.66
N GLY A 208 -0.24 -22.60 12.81
CA GLY A 208 0.58 -22.11 13.92
C GLY A 208 0.75 -20.59 14.00
N ALA A 209 0.19 -19.81 13.07
CA ALA A 209 0.33 -18.35 13.04
C ALA A 209 -0.13 -17.67 14.34
N VAL A 210 -1.14 -18.23 15.01
CA VAL A 210 -1.67 -17.75 16.29
C VAL A 210 -0.58 -17.64 17.37
N LEU A 211 0.47 -18.47 17.32
CA LEU A 211 1.58 -18.43 18.28
C LEU A 211 2.49 -17.22 18.09
N PHE A 212 2.59 -16.64 16.89
CA PHE A 212 3.53 -15.57 16.59
C PHE A 212 2.85 -14.24 16.29
N ARG A 213 1.63 -14.28 15.74
CA ARG A 213 0.87 -13.11 15.30
C ARG A 213 0.73 -12.02 16.36
N PRO A 214 0.20 -12.27 17.58
CA PRO A 214 0.00 -11.21 18.56
C PRO A 214 1.32 -10.56 18.99
N PHE A 215 2.37 -11.38 19.14
CA PHE A 215 3.70 -10.87 19.44
C PHE A 215 4.23 -9.98 18.30
N LEU A 216 4.16 -10.43 17.05
CA LEU A 216 4.70 -9.69 15.91
C LEU A 216 3.93 -8.41 15.58
N GLU A 217 2.61 -8.42 15.71
CA GLU A 217 1.76 -7.24 15.49
C GLU A 217 2.08 -6.11 16.47
N TRP A 218 2.52 -6.43 17.69
CA TRP A 218 3.05 -5.46 18.65
C TRP A 218 4.54 -5.16 18.43
N TYR A 219 5.35 -6.21 18.28
CA TYR A 219 6.81 -6.15 18.27
C TYR A 219 7.36 -5.40 17.05
N VAL A 220 6.81 -5.65 15.85
CA VAL A 220 7.33 -5.07 14.61
C VAL A 220 7.16 -3.55 14.58
N PRO A 221 5.97 -2.98 14.86
CA PRO A 221 5.82 -1.53 14.98
C PRO A 221 6.71 -0.94 16.07
N PHE A 222 6.79 -1.58 17.24
CA PHE A 222 7.63 -1.13 18.35
C PHE A 222 9.11 -1.06 17.97
N VAL A 223 9.66 -2.12 17.36
CA VAL A 223 11.06 -2.13 16.92
C VAL A 223 11.28 -1.12 15.80
N ASN A 224 10.35 -0.99 14.87
CA ASN A 224 10.46 -0.02 13.79
C ASN A 224 10.49 1.43 14.29
N ALA A 225 9.72 1.76 15.33
CA ALA A 225 9.72 3.05 16.00
C ALA A 225 11.01 3.27 16.81
N CYS A 226 11.40 2.31 17.66
CA CYS A 226 12.56 2.49 18.53
C CYS A 226 13.88 2.62 17.75
N SER A 227 13.99 1.95 16.59
CA SER A 227 15.17 1.97 15.72
C SER A 227 15.09 2.99 14.58
N PHE A 228 14.05 3.83 14.58
CA PHE A 228 13.78 4.76 13.49
C PHE A 228 14.94 5.75 13.25
N VAL A 229 15.49 6.33 14.32
CA VAL A 229 16.62 7.28 14.24
C VAL A 229 17.84 6.66 13.57
N ILE A 230 18.16 5.40 13.93
CA ILE A 230 19.27 4.64 13.32
C ILE A 230 18.98 4.37 11.85
N ALA A 231 17.73 4.04 11.52
CA ALA A 231 17.35 3.79 10.15
C ALA A 231 17.47 5.05 9.28
N ARG A 232 17.02 6.20 9.78
CA ARG A 232 17.15 7.50 9.09
C ARG A 232 18.63 7.86 8.88
N ALA A 233 19.46 7.70 9.90
CA ALA A 233 20.91 7.88 9.77
C ALA A 233 21.53 6.92 8.72
N ASN A 234 21.03 5.69 8.62
CA ASN A 234 21.49 4.71 7.63
C ASN A 234 21.13 5.11 6.19
N GLU A 235 20.01 5.80 5.97
CA GLU A 235 19.63 6.33 4.65
C GLU A 235 20.62 7.42 4.19
N TYR A 236 21.00 8.35 5.07
CA TYR A 236 22.05 9.35 4.76
C TYR A 236 23.41 8.70 4.49
N ALA A 237 23.80 7.70 5.29
CA ALA A 237 25.04 6.95 5.07
C ALA A 237 25.03 6.20 3.72
N ALA A 238 23.88 5.70 3.29
CA ALA A 238 23.72 5.07 1.98
C ALA A 238 23.87 6.11 0.84
N ASP A 239 23.35 7.32 1.00
CA ASP A 239 23.54 8.40 0.03
C ASP A 239 25.02 8.83 -0.06
N GLN A 240 25.74 8.84 1.07
CA GLN A 240 27.19 9.04 1.06
C GLN A 240 27.95 7.92 0.33
N CYS A 241 27.47 6.66 0.41
CA CYS A 241 28.03 5.57 -0.38
C CYS A 241 27.84 5.81 -1.89
N ALA A 242 26.67 6.32 -2.30
CA ALA A 242 26.42 6.72 -3.68
C ALA A 242 27.39 7.82 -4.14
N ALA A 243 27.57 8.85 -3.31
CA ALA A 243 28.47 9.96 -3.58
C ALA A 243 29.94 9.52 -3.65
N ARG A 244 30.39 8.59 -2.79
CA ARG A 244 31.75 8.04 -2.85
C ARG A 244 32.02 7.29 -4.16
N VAL A 245 31.01 6.62 -4.71
CA VAL A 245 31.14 5.81 -5.93
C VAL A 245 31.03 6.65 -7.20
N ALA A 246 30.03 7.54 -7.27
CA ALA A 246 29.69 8.27 -8.50
C ALA A 246 30.11 9.76 -8.47
N GLY A 247 30.48 10.28 -7.30
CA GLY A 247 30.63 11.71 -7.01
C GLY A 247 29.32 12.33 -6.51
N SER A 248 29.40 13.31 -5.60
CA SER A 248 28.21 13.98 -5.03
C SER A 248 27.29 14.55 -6.10
N LYS A 249 27.86 15.17 -7.15
CA LYS A 249 27.08 15.71 -8.28
C LYS A 249 26.21 14.65 -8.96
N LYS A 250 26.78 13.50 -9.32
CA LYS A 250 26.03 12.43 -10.00
C LYS A 250 25.08 11.69 -9.07
N ALA A 251 25.39 11.61 -7.78
CA ALA A 251 24.46 11.10 -6.78
C ALA A 251 23.23 12.02 -6.65
N ALA A 252 23.44 13.34 -6.54
CA ALA A 252 22.37 14.34 -6.49
C ALA A 252 21.51 14.34 -7.77
N GLU A 253 22.12 14.34 -8.96
CA GLU A 253 21.38 14.20 -10.22
C GLU A 253 20.54 12.91 -10.26
N ALA A 254 21.05 11.80 -9.71
CA ALA A 254 20.29 10.55 -9.65
C ALA A 254 19.09 10.64 -8.69
N LEU A 255 19.22 11.36 -7.57
CA LEU A 255 18.10 11.60 -6.65
C LEU A 255 17.01 12.45 -7.31
N ILE A 256 17.40 13.52 -8.00
CA ILE A 256 16.46 14.39 -8.73
C ILE A 256 15.73 13.59 -9.80
N ASN A 257 16.47 12.86 -10.66
CA ASN A 257 15.87 12.03 -11.71
C ASN A 257 14.92 10.96 -11.14
N LEU A 258 15.23 10.38 -9.98
CA LEU A 258 14.36 9.39 -9.34
C LEU A 258 12.99 9.99 -8.97
N GLU A 259 12.95 11.20 -8.41
CA GLU A 259 11.70 11.85 -8.02
C GLU A 259 10.91 12.33 -9.24
N VAL A 260 11.58 13.09 -10.14
CA VAL A 260 10.94 13.69 -11.30
C VAL A 260 10.45 12.62 -12.28
N LYS A 261 11.27 11.61 -12.59
CA LYS A 261 10.85 10.55 -13.54
C LYS A 261 9.85 9.57 -12.94
N ALA A 262 9.86 9.35 -11.63
CA ALA A 262 8.77 8.61 -10.97
C ALA A 262 7.44 9.36 -11.08
N ARG A 263 7.45 10.70 -10.92
CA ARG A 263 6.28 11.55 -11.12
C ARG A 263 5.80 11.52 -12.57
N CYS A 264 6.71 11.67 -13.53
CA CYS A 264 6.43 11.52 -14.97
C CYS A 264 5.76 10.18 -15.28
N LEU A 265 6.32 9.08 -14.78
CA LEU A 265 5.78 7.73 -14.98
C LEU A 265 4.35 7.60 -14.44
N LYS A 266 4.10 8.17 -13.26
CA LYS A 266 2.81 8.09 -12.57
C LYS A 266 1.73 8.96 -13.19
N VAL A 267 2.05 10.20 -13.56
CA VAL A 267 1.07 11.22 -13.95
C VAL A 267 0.85 11.28 -15.45
N ARG A 268 1.89 11.00 -16.24
CA ARG A 268 1.84 11.17 -17.69
C ARG A 268 1.90 9.84 -18.41
N VAL A 269 2.99 9.10 -18.22
CA VAL A 269 3.28 7.92 -19.06
C VAL A 269 2.26 6.81 -18.82
N ARG A 270 2.05 6.37 -17.57
CA ARG A 270 1.08 5.29 -17.28
C ARG A 270 -0.34 5.67 -17.68
N PRO A 271 -0.91 6.83 -17.28
CA PRO A 271 -2.27 7.18 -17.68
C PRO A 271 -2.47 7.22 -19.19
N ASN A 272 -1.53 7.81 -19.95
CA ASN A 272 -1.61 7.84 -21.41
C ASN A 272 -1.54 6.44 -22.04
N LEU A 273 -0.74 5.55 -21.45
CA LEU A 273 -0.65 4.15 -21.84
C LEU A 273 -1.99 3.44 -21.68
N PHE A 274 -2.58 3.53 -20.48
CA PHE A 274 -3.85 2.87 -20.15
C PHE A 274 -5.03 3.45 -20.92
N LYS A 275 -4.96 4.72 -21.34
CA LYS A 275 -5.98 5.32 -22.21
C LYS A 275 -6.15 4.59 -23.54
N GLN A 276 -5.13 3.87 -24.01
CA GLN A 276 -5.25 3.04 -25.21
C GLN A 276 -6.23 1.87 -25.03
N ALA A 277 -6.48 1.42 -23.79
CA ALA A 277 -7.47 0.40 -23.49
C ALA A 277 -8.89 0.81 -23.86
N ASP A 278 -9.15 2.13 -23.97
CA ASP A 278 -10.45 2.65 -24.41
C ASP A 278 -10.78 2.23 -25.86
N HIS A 279 -9.76 1.92 -26.67
CA HIS A 279 -9.91 1.56 -28.08
C HIS A 279 -9.40 0.16 -28.42
N LEU A 280 -8.49 -0.40 -27.63
CA LEU A 280 -7.85 -1.68 -27.89
C LEU A 280 -8.19 -2.68 -26.78
N SER A 281 -8.69 -3.87 -27.15
CA SER A 281 -9.05 -4.92 -26.18
C SER A 281 -7.85 -5.64 -25.57
N LEU A 282 -6.66 -5.48 -26.16
CA LEU A 282 -5.40 -6.05 -25.68
C LEU A 282 -4.31 -4.98 -25.71
N PRO A 283 -3.34 -5.02 -24.77
CA PRO A 283 -2.19 -4.14 -24.82
C PRO A 283 -1.36 -4.42 -26.09
N PRO A 284 -0.96 -3.40 -26.86
CA PRO A 284 -0.09 -3.59 -28.01
C PRO A 284 1.22 -4.29 -27.65
N VAL A 285 1.79 -5.04 -28.59
CA VAL A 285 3.12 -5.64 -28.42
C VAL A 285 4.17 -4.52 -28.33
N GLY A 286 5.11 -4.63 -27.38
CA GLY A 286 6.19 -3.64 -27.20
C GLY A 286 5.81 -2.41 -26.37
N THR A 287 4.62 -2.40 -25.77
CA THR A 287 4.08 -1.27 -24.99
C THR A 287 4.96 -0.90 -23.78
N PHE A 288 5.49 -1.91 -23.07
CA PHE A 288 6.38 -1.66 -21.92
C PHE A 288 7.74 -1.15 -22.37
N GLY A 289 8.29 -1.67 -23.48
CA GLY A 289 9.50 -1.15 -24.11
C GLY A 289 9.35 0.31 -24.54
N GLN A 290 8.20 0.68 -25.13
CA GLN A 290 7.88 2.07 -25.48
C GLN A 290 7.83 2.97 -24.24
N MET A 291 7.07 2.56 -23.21
CA MET A 291 6.99 3.26 -21.92
C MET A 291 8.39 3.54 -21.35
N CYS A 292 9.28 2.55 -21.40
CA CYS A 292 10.64 2.71 -20.90
C CYS A 292 11.49 3.65 -21.77
N ARG A 293 11.30 3.67 -23.09
CA ARG A 293 11.97 4.62 -23.99
C ARG A 293 11.52 6.06 -23.75
N GLU A 294 10.25 6.30 -23.45
CA GLU A 294 9.77 7.64 -23.09
C GLU A 294 10.49 8.20 -21.86
N LEU A 295 10.88 7.34 -20.90
CA LEU A 295 11.69 7.74 -19.74
C LEU A 295 13.14 8.08 -20.08
N SER A 296 13.67 7.61 -21.22
CA SER A 296 15.02 7.94 -21.67
C SER A 296 15.10 9.33 -22.33
N GLY A 297 13.95 9.82 -22.84
CA GLY A 297 13.84 11.13 -23.45
C GLY A 297 14.00 12.29 -22.46
N GLY A 298 14.19 13.50 -23.01
CA GLY A 298 14.09 14.73 -22.24
C GLY A 298 12.65 14.95 -21.79
N LEU A 299 12.48 15.50 -20.59
CA LEU A 299 11.18 15.98 -20.13
C LEU A 299 10.95 17.39 -20.68
N ASP A 300 9.68 17.79 -20.74
CA ASP A 300 9.36 19.20 -20.95
C ASP A 300 9.90 20.02 -19.77
N ALA A 301 10.48 21.19 -20.07
CA ALA A 301 11.19 21.99 -19.08
C ALA A 301 10.26 22.56 -17.99
N GLN A 302 8.98 22.80 -18.32
CA GLN A 302 7.99 23.29 -17.36
C GLN A 302 7.54 22.15 -16.44
N ASP A 303 7.20 20.99 -17.01
CA ASP A 303 6.83 19.78 -16.24
C ASP A 303 7.96 19.35 -15.29
N GLU A 304 9.20 19.34 -15.78
CA GLU A 304 10.37 18.98 -14.96
C GLU A 304 10.59 19.94 -13.79
N ALA A 305 10.42 21.25 -14.02
CA ALA A 305 10.51 22.26 -12.97
C ALA A 305 9.43 22.05 -11.91
N GLN A 306 8.17 21.94 -12.35
CA GLN A 306 7.03 21.79 -11.46
C GLN A 306 7.18 20.53 -10.60
N TRP A 307 7.53 19.39 -11.19
CA TRP A 307 7.68 18.14 -10.43
C TRP A 307 8.89 18.16 -9.50
N LEU A 308 9.94 18.91 -9.83
CA LEU A 308 11.07 19.14 -8.94
C LEU A 308 10.68 20.05 -7.76
N ASP A 309 9.94 21.12 -8.01
CA ASP A 309 9.41 22.01 -6.95
C ASP A 309 8.52 21.23 -5.99
N GLU A 310 7.59 20.42 -6.52
CA GLU A 310 6.74 19.52 -5.74
C GLU A 310 7.57 18.52 -4.90
N ALA A 311 8.75 18.11 -5.36
CA ALA A 311 9.62 17.18 -4.64
C ALA A 311 10.48 17.88 -3.58
N LEU A 312 10.94 19.11 -3.85
CA LEU A 312 11.73 19.93 -2.93
C LEU A 312 10.89 20.51 -1.78
N ALA A 313 9.61 20.83 -2.04
CA ALA A 313 8.68 21.35 -1.04
C ALA A 313 8.22 20.31 -0.01
N ARG A 314 8.49 19.02 -0.22
CA ARG A 314 8.13 17.97 0.74
C ARG A 314 9.01 18.04 1.98
N GLU A 315 8.39 17.97 3.14
CA GLU A 315 9.07 17.91 4.42
C GLU A 315 9.42 16.48 4.81
N THR A 316 10.48 16.32 5.60
CA THR A 316 10.83 15.03 6.20
C THR A 316 9.87 14.70 7.33
N THR A 317 8.95 13.79 7.07
CA THR A 317 7.97 13.27 8.02
C THR A 317 8.42 11.94 8.63
N TYR A 318 7.69 11.46 9.63
CA TYR A 318 7.99 10.21 10.35
C TYR A 318 7.30 8.96 9.77
N ASP A 319 6.51 9.12 8.70
CA ASP A 319 5.86 8.06 7.94
C ASP A 319 6.87 7.16 7.18
N ALA A 320 8.01 7.73 6.80
CA ALA A 320 9.08 7.04 6.10
C ALA A 320 10.45 7.26 6.76
N THR A 321 11.29 6.22 6.74
CA THR A 321 12.68 6.38 7.21
C THR A 321 13.56 7.15 6.23
N ARG A 322 13.15 7.23 4.97
CA ARG A 322 13.85 7.98 3.93
C ARG A 322 13.52 9.47 4.10
N PRO A 323 14.50 10.34 4.30
CA PRO A 323 14.27 11.78 4.33
C PRO A 323 13.79 12.31 2.97
N CYS A 324 13.24 13.53 2.96
CA CYS A 324 12.81 14.20 1.73
C CYS A 324 14.00 14.53 0.81
N LEU A 325 13.72 14.95 -0.42
CA LEU A 325 14.74 15.22 -1.42
C LEU A 325 15.69 16.34 -0.98
N SER A 326 15.15 17.44 -0.43
CA SER A 326 15.92 18.62 -0.01
C SER A 326 16.94 18.30 1.09
N ASP A 327 16.55 17.56 2.12
CA ASP A 327 17.46 17.11 3.18
C ASP A 327 18.60 16.23 2.65
N ARG A 328 18.27 15.33 1.72
CA ARG A 328 19.24 14.40 1.13
C ARG A 328 20.21 15.11 0.20
N LEU A 329 19.75 16.09 -0.57
CA LEU A 329 20.61 16.96 -1.38
C LEU A 329 21.52 17.82 -0.49
N SER A 330 20.99 18.38 0.59
CA SER A 330 21.76 19.14 1.58
C SER A 330 22.86 18.30 2.22
N ALA A 331 22.54 17.05 2.60
CA ALA A 331 23.52 16.08 3.12
C ALA A 331 24.61 15.69 2.11
N LEU A 332 24.36 15.88 0.81
CA LEU A 332 25.35 15.71 -0.27
C LEU A 332 26.15 16.99 -0.60
N GLY A 333 25.86 18.10 0.09
CA GLY A 333 26.52 19.40 -0.09
C GLY A 333 25.78 20.36 -1.03
N PHE A 334 24.53 20.07 -1.40
CA PHE A 334 23.70 20.93 -2.25
C PHE A 334 22.56 21.52 -1.42
N ALA A 335 22.88 22.59 -0.67
CA ALA A 335 21.90 23.29 0.15
C ALA A 335 20.95 24.13 -0.73
N PHE A 336 19.67 24.11 -0.36
CA PHE A 336 18.61 24.91 -0.93
C PHE A 336 17.94 25.71 0.20
N GLU A 337 17.89 27.03 0.06
CA GLU A 337 17.06 27.91 0.88
C GLU A 337 15.86 28.29 0.03
N SER A 338 14.66 28.01 0.53
CA SER A 338 13.40 28.36 -0.14
C SER A 338 13.12 29.83 0.13
N ASP A 339 13.78 30.73 -0.60
CA ASP A 339 13.61 32.18 -0.44
C ASP A 339 12.30 32.70 -1.07
N GLY A 340 11.38 31.80 -1.45
CA GLY A 340 10.06 32.16 -1.97
C GLY A 340 10.01 32.55 -3.45
N GLU A 341 11.15 32.56 -4.14
CA GLU A 341 11.25 32.80 -5.60
C GLU A 341 11.61 31.50 -6.35
N ALA A 342 10.79 31.15 -7.34
CA ALA A 342 10.70 29.81 -7.95
C ALA A 342 11.87 29.37 -8.85
N ASP A 343 12.96 30.14 -9.01
CA ASP A 343 13.99 29.82 -10.02
C ASP A 343 15.44 29.76 -9.52
N HIS A 344 15.74 30.21 -8.30
CA HIS A 344 17.13 30.34 -7.83
C HIS A 344 17.84 28.98 -7.54
N TYR A 345 17.10 27.88 -7.36
CA TYR A 345 17.72 26.57 -7.12
C TYR A 345 18.40 26.00 -8.36
N ARG A 346 17.99 26.40 -9.56
CA ARG A 346 18.51 25.86 -10.82
C ARG A 346 20.00 26.16 -11.00
N GLU A 347 20.50 27.23 -10.38
CA GLU A 347 21.92 27.60 -10.37
C GLU A 347 22.74 26.83 -9.32
N ARG A 348 22.09 26.39 -8.23
CA ARG A 348 22.74 25.76 -7.07
C ARG A 348 22.68 24.23 -7.11
N LEU A 349 21.65 23.67 -7.74
CA LEU A 349 21.44 22.22 -7.85
C LEU A 349 22.04 21.66 -9.15
N PRO A 350 22.60 20.44 -9.11
CA PRO A 350 23.08 19.78 -10.31
C PRO A 350 21.88 19.14 -11.04
N LEU A 351 21.25 19.92 -11.90
CA LEU A 351 20.13 19.45 -12.70
C LEU A 351 20.56 18.32 -13.65
N PRO A 352 19.80 17.21 -13.73
CA PRO A 352 20.14 16.11 -14.62
C PRO A 352 20.00 16.53 -16.08
N ALA A 353 21.04 16.28 -16.88
CA ALA A 353 20.91 16.40 -18.33
C ALA A 353 20.27 15.13 -18.92
N THR A 354 19.61 15.28 -20.08
CA THR A 354 19.14 14.14 -20.88
C THR A 354 20.29 13.18 -21.15
N ALA A 355 20.04 11.89 -20.91
CA ALA A 355 21.07 10.87 -21.06
C ALA A 355 21.40 10.68 -22.55
N LYS A 356 22.66 10.92 -22.93
CA LYS A 356 23.16 10.56 -24.28
C LYS A 356 23.19 9.04 -24.51
N ARG A 357 23.37 8.30 -23.42
CA ARG A 357 23.36 6.84 -23.37
C ARG A 357 22.73 6.42 -22.05
N THR A 358 21.77 5.51 -22.11
CA THR A 358 21.11 4.98 -20.91
C THR A 358 21.96 3.91 -20.24
N ALA A 359 21.67 3.64 -18.96
CA ALA A 359 22.31 2.55 -18.26
C ALA A 359 21.90 1.19 -18.82
N ALA A 360 20.69 1.06 -19.38
CA ALA A 360 20.25 -0.13 -20.09
C ALA A 360 21.14 -0.40 -21.32
N GLU A 361 21.37 0.63 -22.16
CA GLU A 361 22.23 0.54 -23.35
C GLU A 361 23.70 0.26 -23.03
N GLU A 362 24.20 0.75 -21.90
CA GLU A 362 25.59 0.50 -21.47
C GLU A 362 25.77 -0.90 -20.89
N PHE A 363 24.86 -1.33 -20.02
CA PHE A 363 25.04 -2.54 -19.21
C PHE A 363 24.47 -3.81 -19.82
N LEU A 364 23.41 -3.71 -20.62
CA LEU A 364 22.82 -4.85 -21.33
C LEU A 364 23.41 -5.01 -22.74
N GLY A 365 23.93 -3.92 -23.33
CA GLY A 365 24.60 -3.96 -24.62
C GLY A 365 23.74 -4.63 -25.70
N ASP A 366 24.31 -5.63 -26.36
CA ASP A 366 23.67 -6.32 -27.49
C ASP A 366 22.43 -7.14 -27.07
N ASP A 367 22.34 -7.56 -25.80
CA ASP A 367 21.18 -8.31 -25.28
C ASP A 367 20.00 -7.40 -24.89
N LEU A 368 20.12 -6.06 -25.01
CA LEU A 368 19.07 -5.11 -24.60
C LEU A 368 17.71 -5.41 -25.24
N VAL A 369 17.68 -5.68 -26.55
CA VAL A 369 16.45 -5.95 -27.30
C VAL A 369 15.78 -7.21 -26.76
N ARG A 370 16.55 -8.29 -26.60
CA ARG A 370 16.08 -9.57 -26.06
C ARG A 370 15.48 -9.43 -24.65
N TYR A 371 16.11 -8.65 -23.77
CA TYR A 371 15.57 -8.43 -22.42
C TYR A 371 14.32 -7.56 -22.44
N THR A 372 14.25 -6.59 -23.35
CA THR A 372 13.06 -5.74 -23.54
C THR A 372 11.87 -6.58 -23.96
N GLU A 373 12.02 -7.44 -24.97
CA GLU A 373 10.96 -8.33 -25.47
C GLU A 373 10.43 -9.28 -24.39
N ARG A 374 11.32 -9.90 -23.61
CA ARG A 374 10.91 -10.79 -22.50
C ARG A 374 10.16 -10.05 -21.40
N LEU A 375 10.53 -8.80 -21.13
CA LEU A 375 9.83 -7.97 -20.15
C LEU A 375 8.49 -7.46 -20.70
N ASP A 376 8.43 -7.13 -22.00
CA ASP A 376 7.19 -6.77 -22.70
C ASP A 376 6.16 -7.90 -22.62
N GLU A 377 6.56 -9.15 -22.91
CA GLU A 377 5.69 -10.32 -22.81
C GLU A 377 5.16 -10.52 -21.38
N GLY A 378 6.07 -10.49 -20.40
CA GLY A 378 5.72 -10.67 -18.99
C GLY A 378 4.81 -9.56 -18.45
N TRP A 379 5.07 -8.32 -18.86
CA TRP A 379 4.26 -7.16 -18.49
C TRP A 379 2.88 -7.21 -19.17
N GLY A 380 2.82 -7.54 -20.46
CA GLY A 380 1.58 -7.70 -21.21
C GLY A 380 0.65 -8.75 -20.59
N ALA A 381 1.18 -9.92 -20.25
CA ALA A 381 0.43 -10.98 -19.57
C ALA A 381 -0.09 -10.53 -18.19
N LYS A 382 0.71 -9.75 -17.45
CA LYS A 382 0.33 -9.21 -16.14
C LYS A 382 -0.79 -8.18 -16.23
N ILE A 383 -0.79 -7.32 -17.25
CA ILE A 383 -1.74 -6.21 -17.37
C ILE A 383 -3.01 -6.55 -18.15
N THR A 384 -2.99 -7.61 -18.96
CA THR A 384 -4.12 -8.00 -19.83
C THR A 384 -5.48 -8.04 -19.10
N PRO A 385 -5.62 -8.60 -17.87
CA PRO A 385 -6.90 -8.63 -17.18
C PRO A 385 -7.47 -7.23 -16.89
N GLU A 386 -6.67 -6.34 -16.30
CA GLU A 386 -7.06 -4.96 -15.99
C GLU A 386 -7.35 -4.17 -17.27
N TRP A 387 -6.56 -4.41 -18.32
CA TRP A 387 -6.74 -3.79 -19.63
C TRP A 387 -8.08 -4.18 -20.28
N GLN A 388 -8.42 -5.47 -20.26
CA GLN A 388 -9.68 -5.98 -20.79
C GLN A 388 -10.89 -5.49 -20.00
N GLU A 389 -10.77 -5.41 -18.67
CA GLU A 389 -11.80 -4.86 -17.79
C GLU A 389 -12.08 -3.40 -18.14
N ARG A 390 -11.03 -2.57 -18.25
CA ARG A 390 -11.18 -1.18 -18.70
C ARG A 390 -11.81 -1.10 -20.09
N HIS A 391 -11.35 -1.90 -21.04
CA HIS A 391 -11.91 -1.90 -22.39
C HIS A 391 -13.41 -2.23 -22.38
N ALA A 392 -13.82 -3.28 -21.68
CA ALA A 392 -15.23 -3.67 -21.55
C ALA A 392 -16.07 -2.56 -20.90
N GLN A 393 -15.56 -1.94 -19.83
CA GLN A 393 -16.21 -0.83 -19.16
C GLN A 393 -16.42 0.37 -20.11
N VAL A 394 -15.41 0.69 -20.94
CA VAL A 394 -15.52 1.77 -21.93
C VAL A 394 -16.53 1.44 -23.01
N GLN A 395 -16.54 0.22 -23.54
CA GLN A 395 -17.51 -0.17 -24.58
C GLN A 395 -18.95 -0.10 -24.06
N ASP A 396 -19.20 -0.53 -22.82
CA ASP A 396 -20.51 -0.37 -22.16
C ASP A 396 -20.87 1.11 -22.00
N SER A 397 -19.92 1.90 -21.49
CA SER A 397 -20.09 3.34 -21.26
C SER A 397 -20.40 4.11 -22.55
N LEU A 398 -19.71 3.81 -23.65
CA LEU A 398 -19.98 4.40 -24.97
C LEU A 398 -21.33 3.95 -25.54
N THR A 399 -21.74 2.71 -25.28
CA THR A 399 -23.07 2.22 -25.68
C THR A 399 -24.17 2.97 -24.94
N ARG A 400 -24.02 3.14 -23.63
CA ARG A 400 -24.94 3.93 -22.80
C ARG A 400 -24.98 5.39 -23.21
N LEU A 401 -23.83 6.01 -23.50
CA LEU A 401 -23.76 7.39 -23.99
C LEU A 401 -24.54 7.57 -25.31
N LYS A 402 -24.38 6.63 -26.25
CA LYS A 402 -25.16 6.63 -27.51
C LYS A 402 -26.66 6.49 -27.25
N ALA A 403 -27.05 5.60 -26.34
CA ALA A 403 -28.46 5.42 -25.98
C ALA A 403 -29.06 6.69 -25.36
N PHE A 404 -28.39 7.31 -24.37
CA PHE A 404 -28.86 8.57 -23.78
C PHE A 404 -28.92 9.71 -24.80
N SER A 405 -27.95 9.78 -25.72
CA SER A 405 -27.94 10.79 -26.78
C SER A 405 -29.13 10.61 -27.72
N ALA A 406 -29.43 9.38 -28.14
CA ALA A 406 -30.58 9.07 -28.99
C ALA A 406 -31.93 9.32 -28.29
N THR A 407 -32.06 8.93 -27.01
CA THR A 407 -33.28 9.18 -26.24
C THR A 407 -33.52 10.68 -26.10
N ALA A 408 -32.48 11.47 -25.85
CA ALA A 408 -32.60 12.92 -25.69
C ALA A 408 -33.04 13.67 -26.95
N GLU A 409 -32.83 13.10 -28.14
CA GLU A 409 -33.34 13.68 -29.39
C GLU A 409 -34.86 13.53 -29.52
N VAL A 410 -35.45 12.53 -28.86
CA VAL A 410 -36.86 12.15 -29.00
C VAL A 410 -37.69 12.50 -27.76
N HIS A 411 -37.09 12.39 -26.57
CA HIS A 411 -37.73 12.53 -25.27
C HIS A 411 -36.85 13.33 -24.31
N SER A 412 -37.47 14.00 -23.33
CA SER A 412 -36.73 14.62 -22.22
C SER A 412 -36.17 13.53 -21.32
N LEU A 413 -34.87 13.59 -21.05
CA LEU A 413 -34.21 12.77 -20.02
C LEU A 413 -34.52 13.30 -18.62
N ASP A 414 -34.51 12.43 -17.62
CA ASP A 414 -34.55 12.87 -16.22
C ASP A 414 -33.19 13.39 -15.72
N ALA A 415 -33.15 14.07 -14.57
CA ALA A 415 -31.91 14.64 -14.04
C ALA A 415 -30.77 13.62 -13.82
N ASP A 416 -31.09 12.36 -13.48
CA ASP A 416 -30.09 11.31 -13.23
C ASP A 416 -29.53 10.77 -14.56
N GLU A 417 -30.38 10.66 -15.59
CA GLU A 417 -29.99 10.33 -16.96
C GLU A 417 -29.15 11.45 -17.61
N VAL A 418 -29.54 12.72 -17.44
CA VAL A 418 -28.75 13.87 -17.91
C VAL A 418 -27.40 13.91 -17.21
N TRP A 419 -27.34 13.64 -15.90
CA TRP A 419 -26.08 13.55 -15.16
C TRP A 419 -25.18 12.45 -15.71
N GLU A 420 -25.71 11.25 -15.91
CA GLU A 420 -24.92 10.15 -16.45
C GLU A 420 -24.44 10.44 -17.88
N ARG A 421 -25.29 11.04 -18.73
CA ARG A 421 -24.89 11.54 -20.05
C ARG A 421 -23.76 12.57 -19.92
N ALA A 422 -23.88 13.55 -19.03
CA ALA A 422 -22.87 14.58 -18.81
C ALA A 422 -21.52 13.99 -18.38
N ARG A 423 -21.54 13.02 -17.46
CA ARG A 423 -20.34 12.32 -16.97
C ARG A 423 -19.63 11.57 -18.09
N LEU A 424 -20.40 10.81 -18.89
CA LEU A 424 -19.87 10.06 -20.02
C LEU A 424 -19.35 10.97 -21.14
N THR A 425 -20.04 12.08 -21.43
CA THR A 425 -19.57 13.10 -22.37
C THR A 425 -18.25 13.71 -21.90
N ALA A 426 -18.11 14.03 -20.60
CA ALA A 426 -16.87 14.58 -20.05
C ALA A 426 -15.70 13.60 -20.20
N GLU A 427 -15.94 12.30 -20.00
CA GLU A 427 -14.91 11.26 -20.10
C GLU A 427 -14.47 11.01 -21.55
N PHE A 428 -15.40 10.93 -22.51
CA PHE A 428 -15.11 10.43 -23.86
C PHE A 428 -15.16 11.47 -24.98
N LEU A 429 -15.95 12.55 -24.84
CA LEU A 429 -16.12 13.57 -25.88
C LEU A 429 -15.45 14.91 -25.53
N GLY A 430 -15.07 15.07 -24.26
CA GLY A 430 -14.33 16.21 -23.76
C GLY A 430 -15.14 17.13 -22.85
N HIS A 431 -14.41 17.93 -22.08
CA HIS A 431 -14.98 18.75 -21.02
C HIS A 431 -15.91 19.86 -21.54
N GLU A 432 -15.60 20.49 -22.69
CA GLU A 432 -16.42 21.56 -23.25
C GLU A 432 -17.85 21.12 -23.58
N GLN A 433 -18.00 19.92 -24.16
CA GLN A 433 -19.31 19.36 -24.50
C GLN A 433 -20.12 18.95 -23.26
N ALA A 434 -19.45 18.68 -22.14
CA ALA A 434 -20.09 18.29 -20.90
C ALA A 434 -20.63 19.50 -20.09
N ILE A 435 -20.00 20.67 -20.17
CA ILE A 435 -20.42 21.88 -19.44
C ILE A 435 -21.91 22.22 -19.60
N PRO A 436 -22.50 22.28 -20.82
CA PRO A 436 -23.93 22.59 -20.96
C PRO A 436 -24.81 21.54 -20.28
N LEU A 437 -24.44 20.26 -20.37
CA LEU A 437 -25.16 19.14 -19.74
C LEU A 437 -25.08 19.22 -18.21
N LEU A 438 -23.91 19.56 -17.66
CA LEU A 438 -23.74 19.75 -16.22
C LEU A 438 -24.58 20.92 -15.71
N ARG A 439 -24.67 22.02 -16.48
CA ARG A 439 -25.51 23.16 -16.14
C ARG A 439 -26.99 22.81 -16.17
N GLU A 440 -27.42 21.97 -17.12
CA GLU A 440 -28.79 21.44 -17.19
C GLU A 440 -29.15 20.66 -15.91
N VAL A 441 -28.29 19.73 -15.47
CA VAL A 441 -28.49 19.01 -14.19
C VAL A 441 -28.61 19.96 -13.01
N LEU A 442 -27.77 21.00 -12.96
CA LEU A 442 -27.75 21.95 -11.85
C LEU A 442 -28.91 22.95 -11.87
N GLN A 443 -29.59 23.15 -12.99
CA GLN A 443 -30.83 23.93 -13.05
C GLN A 443 -31.97 23.19 -12.35
N GLU A 444 -32.08 21.88 -12.55
CA GLU A 444 -33.11 21.07 -11.90
C GLU A 444 -32.74 20.68 -10.47
N ARG A 445 -31.47 20.32 -10.23
CA ARG A 445 -30.93 19.91 -8.93
C ARG A 445 -29.69 20.74 -8.54
N PRO A 446 -29.87 21.95 -7.96
CA PRO A 446 -28.77 22.87 -7.64
C PRO A 446 -27.70 22.30 -6.69
N ASN A 447 -28.08 21.34 -5.84
CA ASN A 447 -27.20 20.71 -4.85
C ASN A 447 -26.68 19.34 -5.30
N HIS A 448 -26.80 18.99 -6.59
CA HIS A 448 -26.27 17.73 -7.09
C HIS A 448 -24.74 17.71 -6.96
N ALA A 449 -24.20 16.93 -6.02
CA ALA A 449 -22.78 16.96 -5.66
C ALA A 449 -21.85 16.58 -6.84
N GLY A 450 -22.19 15.53 -7.59
CA GLY A 450 -21.41 15.07 -8.74
C GLY A 450 -21.27 16.12 -9.84
N ALA A 451 -22.39 16.67 -10.32
CA ALA A 451 -22.44 17.74 -11.31
C ALA A 451 -21.70 19.01 -10.87
N ASN A 452 -21.88 19.45 -9.62
CA ASN A 452 -21.16 20.60 -9.05
C ASN A 452 -19.64 20.35 -9.02
N TYR A 453 -19.21 19.15 -8.62
CA TYR A 453 -17.79 18.79 -8.59
C TYR A 453 -17.19 18.76 -10.00
N ALA A 454 -17.86 18.09 -10.94
CA ALA A 454 -17.42 17.97 -12.32
C ALA A 454 -17.32 19.34 -13.00
N LEU A 455 -18.34 20.19 -12.84
CA LEU A 455 -18.33 21.54 -13.39
C LEU A 455 -17.23 22.40 -12.76
N GLY A 456 -17.10 22.35 -11.43
CA GLY A 456 -16.06 23.09 -10.72
C GLY A 456 -14.66 22.72 -11.19
N ARG A 457 -14.36 21.42 -11.27
CA ARG A 457 -13.08 20.92 -11.78
C ARG A 457 -12.81 21.41 -13.22
N ILE A 458 -13.76 21.22 -14.14
CA ILE A 458 -13.61 21.60 -15.55
C ILE A 458 -13.32 23.10 -15.70
N LEU A 459 -14.03 23.95 -14.95
CA LEU A 459 -13.82 25.40 -15.00
C LEU A 459 -12.42 25.78 -14.48
N LEU A 460 -11.99 25.21 -13.35
CA LEU A 460 -10.64 25.48 -12.82
C LEU A 460 -9.53 24.97 -13.74
N GLU A 461 -9.71 23.82 -14.39
CA GLU A 461 -8.77 23.29 -15.40
C GLU A 461 -8.66 24.20 -16.63
N ASN A 462 -9.76 24.87 -17.00
CA ASN A 462 -9.80 25.89 -18.05
C ASN A 462 -9.44 27.30 -17.55
N ASP A 463 -8.80 27.37 -16.39
CA ASP A 463 -8.34 28.60 -15.75
C ASP A 463 -9.45 29.59 -15.34
N ASP A 464 -10.70 29.13 -15.19
CA ASP A 464 -11.86 29.94 -14.79
C ASP A 464 -12.14 29.82 -13.28
N GLU A 465 -11.98 30.93 -12.55
CA GLU A 465 -12.19 31.03 -11.09
C GLU A 465 -13.65 30.77 -10.68
N ALA A 466 -14.61 30.91 -11.60
CA ALA A 466 -16.01 30.54 -11.35
C ALA A 466 -16.18 29.07 -10.94
N GLY A 467 -15.18 28.22 -11.19
CA GLY A 467 -15.15 26.83 -10.75
C GLY A 467 -15.09 26.60 -9.24
N LEU A 468 -14.62 27.58 -8.44
CA LEU A 468 -14.52 27.44 -6.98
C LEU A 468 -15.90 27.27 -6.33
N ALA A 469 -16.90 28.04 -6.75
CA ALA A 469 -18.22 28.03 -6.12
C ALA A 469 -18.99 26.69 -6.31
N PRO A 470 -19.08 26.09 -7.52
CA PRO A 470 -19.60 24.73 -7.68
C PRO A 470 -18.80 23.70 -6.88
N LEU A 471 -17.47 23.84 -6.83
CA LEU A 471 -16.64 22.90 -6.08
C LEU A 471 -16.94 22.94 -4.58
N ASP A 472 -17.13 24.13 -4.00
CA ASP A 472 -17.53 24.29 -2.61
C ASP A 472 -18.91 23.70 -2.31
N LYS A 473 -19.88 23.86 -3.23
CA LYS A 473 -21.19 23.19 -3.11
C LYS A 473 -21.04 21.67 -3.08
N ALA A 474 -20.23 21.10 -3.98
CA ALA A 474 -20.00 19.67 -4.00
C ALA A 474 -19.37 19.16 -2.69
N MET A 475 -18.41 19.89 -2.14
CA MET A 475 -17.76 19.55 -0.87
C MET A 475 -18.69 19.67 0.34
N ASN A 476 -19.71 20.53 0.29
CA ASN A 476 -20.71 20.66 1.35
C ASN A 476 -21.75 19.53 1.31
N GLU A 477 -22.09 19.05 0.10
CA GLU A 477 -23.11 18.02 -0.10
C GLU A 477 -22.54 16.59 0.00
N ASN A 478 -21.35 16.35 -0.53
CA ASN A 478 -20.68 15.05 -0.47
C ASN A 478 -19.31 15.13 0.21
N PRO A 479 -19.14 14.49 1.38
CA PRO A 479 -17.85 14.38 2.05
C PRO A 479 -16.70 13.86 1.20
N ASP A 480 -16.94 12.94 0.27
CA ASP A 480 -15.87 12.37 -0.57
C ASP A 480 -15.27 13.40 -1.52
N CYS A 481 -16.00 14.48 -1.80
CA CYS A 481 -15.51 15.58 -2.63
C CYS A 481 -14.57 16.52 -1.88
N VAL A 482 -14.54 16.51 -0.54
CA VAL A 482 -13.81 17.51 0.26
C VAL A 482 -12.32 17.48 -0.01
N LEU A 483 -11.67 16.32 0.12
CA LEU A 483 -10.22 16.20 -0.10
C LEU A 483 -9.80 16.52 -1.54
N PRO A 484 -10.39 15.90 -2.59
CA PRO A 484 -9.96 16.19 -3.95
C PRO A 484 -10.38 17.60 -4.40
N GLY A 485 -11.51 18.12 -3.90
CA GLY A 485 -11.93 19.50 -4.17
C GLY A 485 -11.00 20.54 -3.54
N CYS A 486 -10.61 20.37 -2.28
CA CYS A 486 -9.64 21.25 -1.64
C CYS A 486 -8.29 21.23 -2.37
N ALA A 487 -7.84 20.05 -2.85
CA ALA A 487 -6.60 19.95 -3.60
C ALA A 487 -6.65 20.73 -4.92
N LEU A 488 -7.75 20.65 -5.67
CA LEU A 488 -7.95 21.42 -6.90
C LEU A 488 -7.98 22.93 -6.63
N ALA A 489 -8.79 23.37 -5.67
CA ALA A 489 -8.90 24.79 -5.29
C ALA A 489 -7.56 25.36 -4.80
N HIS A 490 -6.87 24.63 -3.91
CA HIS A 490 -5.56 25.04 -3.39
C HIS A 490 -4.54 25.19 -4.51
N THR A 491 -4.45 24.21 -5.42
CA THR A 491 -3.51 24.24 -6.55
C THR A 491 -3.78 25.46 -7.44
N PHE A 492 -5.04 25.68 -7.80
CA PHE A 492 -5.47 26.79 -8.64
C PHE A 492 -5.13 28.16 -8.03
N LEU A 493 -5.42 28.36 -6.74
CA LEU A 493 -5.17 29.61 -6.03
C LEU A 493 -3.68 29.87 -5.81
N THR A 494 -2.91 28.82 -5.50
CA THR A 494 -1.45 28.91 -5.33
C THR A 494 -0.77 29.37 -6.61
N CYS A 495 -1.17 28.84 -7.76
CA CYS A 495 -0.63 29.24 -9.06
C CYS A 495 -0.89 30.72 -9.40
N ARG A 496 -1.92 31.32 -8.79
CA ARG A 496 -2.28 32.75 -8.94
C ARG A 496 -1.70 33.65 -7.85
N GLY A 497 -0.90 33.11 -6.93
CA GLY A 497 -0.35 33.86 -5.81
C GLY A 497 -1.36 34.22 -4.71
N LYS A 498 -2.59 33.68 -4.74
CA LYS A 498 -3.64 33.89 -3.74
C LYS A 498 -3.44 33.00 -2.50
N ARG A 499 -2.32 33.22 -1.79
CA ARG A 499 -1.88 32.34 -0.69
C ARG A 499 -2.86 32.27 0.48
N GLU A 500 -3.45 33.39 0.89
CA GLU A 500 -4.39 33.40 2.02
C GLU A 500 -5.65 32.58 1.75
N GLU A 501 -6.22 32.67 0.54
CA GLU A 501 -7.38 31.86 0.14
C GLU A 501 -7.01 30.38 0.00
N ALA A 502 -5.83 30.08 -0.54
CA ALA A 502 -5.32 28.71 -0.65
C ALA A 502 -5.18 28.05 0.74
N GLU A 503 -4.68 28.79 1.73
CA GLU A 503 -4.52 28.31 3.11
C GLU A 503 -5.85 27.86 3.73
N GLY A 504 -6.95 28.55 3.42
CA GLY A 504 -8.29 28.13 3.86
C GLY A 504 -8.67 26.72 3.41
N TYR A 505 -8.33 26.34 2.18
CA TYR A 505 -8.53 24.99 1.66
C TYR A 505 -7.54 23.98 2.23
N ALA A 506 -6.30 24.40 2.55
CA ALA A 506 -5.33 23.57 3.25
C ALA A 506 -5.84 23.20 4.66
N GLU A 507 -6.30 24.18 5.43
CA GLU A 507 -6.89 23.97 6.75
C GLU A 507 -8.12 23.06 6.69
N ARG A 508 -8.99 23.25 5.69
CA ARG A 508 -10.16 22.39 5.47
C ARG A 508 -9.73 20.95 5.20
N THR A 509 -8.66 20.74 4.44
CA THR A 509 -8.07 19.42 4.19
C THR A 509 -7.60 18.77 5.49
N VAL A 510 -6.87 19.50 6.33
CA VAL A 510 -6.38 19.00 7.63
C VAL A 510 -7.55 18.61 8.53
N ARG A 511 -8.54 19.49 8.68
CA ARG A 511 -9.76 19.23 9.47
C ARG A 511 -10.51 18.01 8.98
N HIS A 512 -10.70 17.89 7.66
CA HIS A 512 -11.41 16.75 7.08
C HIS A 512 -10.64 15.43 7.22
N ARG A 513 -9.31 15.43 7.05
CA ARG A 513 -8.48 14.24 7.31
C ARG A 513 -8.59 13.77 8.76
N ALA A 514 -8.55 14.69 9.71
CA ALA A 514 -8.76 14.38 11.12
C ALA A 514 -10.17 13.80 11.38
N PHE A 515 -11.19 14.36 10.73
CA PHE A 515 -12.56 13.86 10.81
C PHE A 515 -12.69 12.44 10.25
N VAL A 516 -12.13 12.17 9.06
CA VAL A 516 -12.12 10.85 8.42
C VAL A 516 -11.34 9.84 9.26
N ALA A 517 -10.18 10.22 9.80
CA ALA A 517 -9.39 9.33 10.67
C ALA A 517 -10.16 8.92 11.93
N ARG A 518 -10.89 9.86 12.56
CA ARG A 518 -11.76 9.55 13.72
C ARG A 518 -12.94 8.66 13.32
N ALA A 519 -13.54 8.91 12.16
CA ALA A 519 -14.60 8.05 11.63
C ALA A 519 -14.10 6.62 11.40
N GLN A 520 -12.89 6.48 10.85
CA GLN A 520 -12.29 5.18 10.60
C GLN A 520 -12.00 4.44 11.90
N LEU A 521 -11.41 5.10 12.90
CA LEU A 521 -11.21 4.51 14.24
C LEU A 521 -12.54 4.08 14.90
N GLU A 522 -13.60 4.88 14.79
CA GLU A 522 -14.93 4.52 15.29
C GLU A 522 -15.49 3.29 14.56
N ARG A 523 -15.18 3.12 13.28
CA ARG A 523 -15.73 2.06 12.41
C ARG A 523 -14.83 0.83 12.29
N GLU A 524 -13.60 0.87 12.80
CA GLU A 524 -12.64 -0.25 12.71
C GLU A 524 -13.04 -1.43 13.61
N GLU A 525 -13.58 -1.16 14.80
CA GLU A 525 -13.93 -2.20 15.77
C GLU A 525 -15.30 -1.95 16.41
N ALA A 526 -15.98 -3.05 16.73
CA ALA A 526 -17.18 -3.06 17.57
C ALA A 526 -16.78 -3.49 18.99
N THR A 527 -17.15 -2.69 19.98
CA THR A 527 -16.79 -2.86 21.39
C THR A 527 -18.04 -2.87 22.28
N ALA A 528 -17.89 -3.37 23.51
CA ALA A 528 -19.00 -3.38 24.46
C ALA A 528 -19.45 -1.98 24.91
N GLU A 529 -18.70 -0.91 24.61
CA GLU A 529 -19.08 0.47 24.90
C GLU A 529 -19.98 1.06 23.82
N ASP A 530 -20.02 0.45 22.63
CA ASP A 530 -20.81 0.92 21.51
C ASP A 530 -22.32 0.69 21.72
N THR A 531 -23.11 1.52 21.04
CA THR A 531 -24.56 1.40 20.95
C THR A 531 -24.96 0.80 19.62
N PHE A 532 -25.90 -0.15 19.65
CA PHE A 532 -26.37 -0.88 18.49
C PHE A 532 -27.88 -0.72 18.34
N GLN A 533 -28.36 -0.67 17.10
CA GLN A 533 -29.76 -0.61 16.74
C GLN A 533 -30.09 -1.65 15.65
N SER A 534 -31.37 -1.75 15.30
CA SER A 534 -31.82 -2.61 14.20
C SER A 534 -31.14 -2.23 12.88
N HIS A 535 -30.91 -3.23 12.03
CA HIS A 535 -30.19 -3.05 10.76
C HIS A 535 -31.03 -2.34 9.67
N GLU A 536 -32.36 -2.27 9.82
CA GLU A 536 -33.28 -1.56 8.90
C GLU A 536 -33.20 -2.02 7.43
N LEU A 537 -32.65 -3.21 7.16
CA LEU A 537 -32.58 -3.79 5.82
C LEU A 537 -33.92 -4.44 5.45
N SER A 538 -34.24 -4.47 4.15
CA SER A 538 -35.43 -5.15 3.64
C SER A 538 -35.35 -6.67 3.82
N VAL A 539 -36.51 -7.32 3.93
CA VAL A 539 -36.62 -8.78 4.12
C VAL A 539 -35.85 -9.56 3.05
N ASN A 540 -35.99 -9.19 1.78
CA ASN A 540 -35.27 -9.82 0.67
C ASN A 540 -33.73 -9.78 0.84
N LYS A 541 -33.19 -8.69 1.41
CA LYS A 541 -31.74 -8.56 1.65
C LYS A 541 -31.30 -9.48 2.79
N VAL A 542 -32.08 -9.52 3.87
CA VAL A 542 -31.84 -10.43 5.00
C VAL A 542 -31.84 -11.88 4.53
N GLU A 543 -32.76 -12.25 3.63
CA GLU A 543 -32.83 -13.58 3.03
C GLU A 543 -31.59 -13.89 2.18
N ARG A 544 -31.19 -13.00 1.26
CA ARG A 544 -29.95 -13.15 0.46
C ARG A 544 -28.71 -13.30 1.36
N LEU A 545 -28.61 -12.51 2.42
CA LEU A 545 -27.51 -12.63 3.40
C LEU A 545 -27.50 -14.01 4.07
N GLY A 546 -28.68 -14.51 4.45
CA GLY A 546 -28.81 -15.86 4.99
C GLY A 546 -28.43 -16.97 4.00
N GLU A 547 -28.74 -16.81 2.71
CA GLU A 547 -28.29 -17.73 1.65
C GLU A 547 -26.76 -17.73 1.49
N GLN A 548 -26.14 -16.55 1.52
CA GLN A 548 -24.68 -16.44 1.49
C GLN A 548 -24.05 -17.13 2.71
N LEU A 549 -24.61 -16.92 3.91
CA LEU A 549 -24.16 -17.55 5.15
C LEU A 549 -24.34 -19.08 5.15
N TYR A 550 -25.36 -19.60 4.45
CA TYR A 550 -25.56 -21.04 4.27
C TYR A 550 -24.36 -21.71 3.57
N GLY A 551 -23.68 -21.00 2.67
CA GLY A 551 -22.47 -21.45 2.00
C GLY A 551 -21.28 -21.72 2.94
N TYR A 552 -21.34 -21.28 4.21
CA TYR A 552 -20.27 -21.44 5.19
C TYR A 552 -20.65 -22.47 6.27
N PRO A 553 -20.19 -23.74 6.17
CA PRO A 553 -20.64 -24.85 7.02
C PRO A 553 -20.48 -24.64 8.53
N LEU A 554 -19.54 -23.76 8.91
CA LEU A 554 -19.16 -23.50 10.30
C LEU A 554 -20.08 -22.45 10.98
N VAL A 555 -20.91 -21.72 10.23
CA VAL A 555 -21.86 -20.74 10.77
C VAL A 555 -23.05 -21.47 11.39
N GLY A 556 -23.25 -21.29 12.71
CA GLY A 556 -24.42 -21.77 13.44
C GLY A 556 -25.54 -20.73 13.38
N ASP A 557 -25.31 -19.57 13.99
CA ASP A 557 -26.24 -18.45 14.01
C ASP A 557 -25.54 -17.15 13.55
N ALA A 558 -26.31 -16.22 13.00
CA ALA A 558 -25.81 -14.88 12.68
C ALA A 558 -26.81 -13.79 13.10
N TYR A 559 -26.26 -12.70 13.62
CA TYR A 559 -26.99 -11.52 14.08
C TYR A 559 -26.46 -10.29 13.35
N LEU A 560 -27.34 -9.49 12.74
CA LEU A 560 -26.98 -8.28 12.03
C LEU A 560 -27.56 -7.06 12.75
N THR A 561 -26.68 -6.14 13.12
CA THR A 561 -27.05 -4.88 13.78
C THR A 561 -26.44 -3.70 13.04
N ARG A 562 -26.91 -2.50 13.34
CA ARG A 562 -26.26 -1.25 12.93
C ARG A 562 -25.63 -0.60 14.15
N LYS A 563 -24.33 -0.32 14.10
CA LYS A 563 -23.62 0.48 15.09
C LYS A 563 -24.03 1.94 14.94
N VAL A 564 -24.37 2.58 16.04
CA VAL A 564 -24.62 4.03 16.08
C VAL A 564 -23.27 4.74 16.04
N VAL A 565 -23.09 5.61 15.06
CA VAL A 565 -21.83 6.28 14.75
C VAL A 565 -22.01 7.80 14.80
N THR A 566 -21.01 8.48 15.32
CA THR A 566 -20.97 9.94 15.42
C THR A 566 -20.50 10.55 14.11
N TYR A 567 -19.53 9.90 13.45
CA TYR A 567 -18.93 10.40 12.22
C TYR A 567 -19.59 9.74 10.99
N PHE A 568 -20.03 10.57 10.04
CA PHE A 568 -20.82 10.15 8.86
C PHE A 568 -22.08 9.33 9.21
N PRO A 569 -23.02 9.85 10.02
CA PRO A 569 -24.20 9.08 10.46
C PRO A 569 -25.11 8.58 9.31
N LYS A 570 -25.06 9.26 8.16
CA LYS A 570 -25.76 8.86 6.93
C LYS A 570 -25.16 7.60 6.28
N ARG A 571 -23.91 7.25 6.57
CA ARG A 571 -23.26 6.01 6.13
C ARG A 571 -23.44 4.96 7.22
N PRO A 572 -24.30 3.95 7.05
CA PRO A 572 -24.48 2.92 8.07
C PRO A 572 -23.16 2.16 8.33
N CYS A 573 -23.00 1.68 9.56
CA CYS A 573 -21.93 0.77 9.95
C CYS A 573 -22.61 -0.48 10.48
N TYR A 574 -22.59 -1.56 9.70
CA TYR A 574 -23.21 -2.82 10.05
C TYR A 574 -22.25 -3.69 10.86
N VAL A 575 -22.80 -4.43 11.82
CA VAL A 575 -22.05 -5.42 12.60
C VAL A 575 -22.76 -6.77 12.49
N LEU A 576 -22.11 -7.69 11.78
CA LEU A 576 -22.51 -9.07 11.58
C LEU A 576 -21.81 -9.96 12.62
N GLY A 577 -22.55 -10.30 13.68
CA GLY A 577 -22.11 -11.20 14.73
C GLY A 577 -22.39 -12.66 14.41
N ILE A 578 -21.35 -13.47 14.24
CA ILE A 578 -21.43 -14.90 13.93
C ILE A 578 -21.22 -15.75 15.20
N VAL A 579 -22.08 -16.74 15.38
CA VAL A 579 -21.94 -17.80 16.38
C VAL A 579 -21.61 -19.12 15.66
N PRO A 580 -20.42 -19.70 15.89
CA PRO A 580 -20.03 -20.94 15.23
C PRO A 580 -20.80 -22.14 15.78
N ARG A 581 -21.03 -23.14 14.92
CA ARG A 581 -21.76 -24.37 15.25
C ARG A 581 -20.99 -25.31 16.19
N TRP A 582 -19.66 -25.24 16.19
CA TRP A 582 -18.77 -26.05 17.03
C TRP A 582 -17.88 -25.15 17.89
N THR A 583 -17.35 -25.68 19.00
CA THR A 583 -16.42 -24.96 19.88
C THR A 583 -15.21 -24.47 19.07
N TYR A 584 -15.03 -23.15 18.98
CA TYR A 584 -14.10 -22.50 18.03
C TYR A 584 -12.63 -22.97 18.14
N TRP A 585 -12.23 -23.51 19.30
CA TRP A 585 -10.89 -24.06 19.55
C TRP A 585 -10.58 -25.33 18.74
N LEU A 586 -11.58 -26.13 18.34
CA LEU A 586 -11.37 -27.38 17.61
C LEU A 586 -11.11 -27.19 16.10
N PHE A 587 -11.60 -26.09 15.52
CA PHE A 587 -11.39 -25.74 14.11
C PHE A 587 -11.22 -24.22 13.99
N PRO A 588 -9.97 -23.71 13.97
CA PRO A 588 -9.72 -22.30 13.76
C PRO A 588 -10.27 -21.88 12.40
N TRP A 589 -11.21 -20.94 12.36
CA TRP A 589 -11.54 -20.27 11.11
C TRP A 589 -10.27 -19.62 10.57
N SER A 590 -9.90 -19.93 9.33
CA SER A 590 -8.86 -19.14 8.64
C SER A 590 -9.35 -17.70 8.60
N GLY A 591 -8.54 -16.73 9.06
CA GLY A 591 -8.90 -15.30 8.98
C GLY A 591 -9.31 -14.85 7.58
N ASN A 592 -8.82 -15.55 6.55
CA ASN A 592 -9.22 -15.36 5.16
C ASN A 592 -10.71 -15.59 4.92
N ALA A 593 -11.39 -16.50 5.61
CA ALA A 593 -12.82 -16.77 5.38
C ALA A 593 -13.72 -15.63 5.91
N LEU A 594 -13.41 -15.08 7.09
CA LEU A 594 -14.11 -13.91 7.64
C LEU A 594 -13.82 -12.65 6.83
N GLY A 595 -12.55 -12.43 6.46
CA GLY A 595 -12.17 -11.30 5.62
C GLY A 595 -12.77 -11.38 4.22
N THR A 596 -12.84 -12.58 3.63
CA THR A 596 -13.50 -12.78 2.32
C THR A 596 -15.00 -12.55 2.44
N LEU A 597 -15.63 -12.97 3.53
CA LEU A 597 -17.05 -12.70 3.79
C LEU A 597 -17.30 -11.20 4.00
N ALA A 598 -16.51 -10.53 4.84
CA ALA A 598 -16.60 -9.09 5.08
C ALA A 598 -16.41 -8.30 3.77
N ASN A 599 -15.32 -8.56 3.04
CA ASN A 599 -15.05 -7.90 1.76
C ASN A 599 -16.15 -8.15 0.73
N ARG A 600 -16.71 -9.36 0.68
CA ARG A 600 -17.81 -9.68 -0.25
C ARG A 600 -19.09 -8.94 0.13
N LEU A 601 -19.39 -8.80 1.42
CA LEU A 601 -20.55 -8.04 1.92
C LEU A 601 -20.37 -6.54 1.73
N GLU A 602 -19.17 -6.01 1.94
CA GLU A 602 -18.84 -4.61 1.65
C GLU A 602 -18.90 -4.29 0.15
N SER A 603 -18.52 -5.25 -0.71
CA SER A 603 -18.62 -5.11 -2.16
C SER A 603 -20.05 -5.20 -2.70
N ASP A 604 -21.04 -5.51 -1.84
CA ASP A 604 -22.44 -5.54 -2.24
C ASP A 604 -22.99 -4.09 -2.30
N PRO A 605 -23.32 -3.57 -3.51
CA PRO A 605 -23.79 -2.20 -3.67
C PRO A 605 -25.09 -1.91 -2.91
N GLU A 606 -25.85 -2.95 -2.54
CA GLU A 606 -27.08 -2.80 -1.78
C GLU A 606 -26.88 -2.68 -0.25
N MET A 607 -25.70 -2.96 0.30
CA MET A 607 -25.39 -2.76 1.73
C MET A 607 -25.21 -1.27 2.06
N GLY A 608 -24.59 -0.49 1.16
CA GLY A 608 -24.54 0.97 1.27
C GLY A 608 -23.75 1.53 2.47
N GLY A 609 -22.88 0.73 3.10
CA GLY A 609 -22.06 1.14 4.24
C GLY A 609 -21.04 0.07 4.66
N ASP A 610 -20.30 0.34 5.73
CA ASP A 610 -19.21 -0.53 6.21
C ASP A 610 -19.77 -1.78 6.91
N VAL A 611 -19.09 -2.94 6.80
CA VAL A 611 -19.56 -4.21 7.39
C VAL A 611 -18.49 -4.87 8.25
N LEU A 612 -18.68 -4.82 9.56
CA LEU A 612 -17.84 -5.51 10.53
C LEU A 612 -18.34 -6.93 10.78
N VAL A 613 -17.51 -7.93 10.51
CA VAL A 613 -17.82 -9.34 10.81
C VAL A 613 -17.08 -9.78 12.07
N ILE A 614 -17.83 -10.12 13.13
CA ILE A 614 -17.27 -10.51 14.44
C ILE A 614 -17.72 -11.91 14.86
N ILE A 615 -16.86 -12.68 15.50
CA ILE A 615 -17.24 -13.97 16.12
C ILE A 615 -17.62 -13.73 17.58
N LEU A 616 -18.90 -13.85 17.90
CA LEU A 616 -19.48 -13.47 19.20
C LEU A 616 -19.00 -14.32 20.40
N ASN A 617 -18.31 -15.45 20.14
CA ASN A 617 -17.79 -16.37 21.16
C ASN A 617 -16.25 -16.50 21.15
N ALA A 618 -15.50 -15.65 20.43
CA ALA A 618 -14.07 -15.84 20.22
C ALA A 618 -13.17 -15.42 21.41
N ASP A 619 -13.50 -14.33 22.10
CA ASP A 619 -12.71 -13.79 23.22
C ASP A 619 -13.61 -13.12 24.29
N SER A 620 -13.09 -13.00 25.50
CA SER A 620 -13.67 -12.39 26.70
C SER A 620 -14.20 -10.98 26.48
N LYS A 621 -13.56 -10.15 25.65
CA LYS A 621 -14.03 -8.80 25.30
C LYS A 621 -15.30 -8.86 24.42
N ILE A 622 -15.30 -9.70 23.40
CA ILE A 622 -16.43 -9.86 22.46
C ILE A 622 -17.60 -10.61 23.11
N ARG A 623 -17.34 -11.44 24.12
CA ARG A 623 -18.39 -12.13 24.88
C ARG A 623 -19.36 -11.18 25.58
N LYS A 624 -18.93 -9.94 25.88
CA LYS A 624 -19.79 -8.88 26.46
C LYS A 624 -20.71 -8.21 25.42
N LEU A 625 -20.37 -8.28 24.12
CA LEU A 625 -21.19 -7.74 23.02
C LEU A 625 -22.40 -8.62 22.72
N LYS A 626 -22.23 -9.93 22.81
CA LYS A 626 -23.28 -10.91 22.48
C LYS A 626 -24.64 -10.63 23.14
N PRO A 627 -24.75 -10.45 24.48
CA PRO A 627 -26.05 -10.18 25.10
C PRO A 627 -26.66 -8.83 24.67
N LYS A 628 -25.84 -7.82 24.37
CA LYS A 628 -26.31 -6.52 23.87
C LYS A 628 -26.92 -6.65 22.48
N ILE A 629 -26.24 -7.35 21.58
CA ILE A 629 -26.73 -7.59 20.22
C ILE A 629 -28.00 -8.44 20.25
N GLN A 630 -28.02 -9.53 21.04
CA GLN A 630 -29.18 -10.42 21.14
C GLN A 630 -30.42 -9.78 21.79
N ALA A 631 -30.25 -8.70 22.55
CA ALA A 631 -31.36 -7.97 23.17
C ALA A 631 -32.15 -7.10 22.18
N ILE A 632 -31.64 -6.88 20.97
CA ILE A 632 -32.30 -6.06 19.94
C ILE A 632 -33.24 -6.96 19.13
N GLU A 633 -34.49 -6.54 18.96
CA GLU A 633 -35.47 -7.30 18.19
C GLU A 633 -35.17 -7.30 16.68
N GLY A 634 -35.44 -8.42 16.01
CA GLY A 634 -35.33 -8.56 14.55
C GLY A 634 -33.90 -8.68 14.01
N VAL A 635 -32.88 -8.73 14.87
CA VAL A 635 -31.47 -8.76 14.44
C VAL A 635 -30.93 -10.17 14.17
N HIS A 636 -31.66 -11.22 14.55
CA HIS A 636 -31.28 -12.60 14.24
C HIS A 636 -31.68 -12.94 12.81
N ILE A 637 -30.70 -13.00 11.91
CA ILE A 637 -30.93 -13.09 10.47
C ILE A 637 -30.73 -14.50 9.89
N TYR A 638 -30.02 -15.37 10.60
CA TYR A 638 -29.73 -16.72 10.12
C TYR A 638 -29.53 -17.69 11.27
N SER A 639 -30.10 -18.89 11.14
CA SER A 639 -29.79 -20.04 11.98
C SER A 639 -29.79 -21.32 11.16
N ARG A 640 -28.68 -22.06 11.20
CA ARG A 640 -28.51 -23.27 10.41
C ARG A 640 -29.48 -24.39 10.80
N SER A 641 -29.98 -24.40 12.03
CA SER A 641 -30.98 -25.39 12.47
C SER A 641 -32.37 -25.15 11.91
N THR A 642 -32.70 -23.92 11.53
CA THR A 642 -34.05 -23.55 11.07
C THR A 642 -34.10 -23.07 9.62
N TRP A 643 -32.94 -22.83 8.99
CA TRP A 643 -32.85 -22.38 7.61
C TRP A 643 -33.46 -23.39 6.63
N ARG A 644 -34.65 -23.08 6.11
CA ARG A 644 -35.27 -23.81 4.99
C ARG A 644 -34.92 -23.09 3.71
N ARG A 645 -34.30 -23.81 2.76
CA ARG A 645 -34.06 -23.29 1.42
C ARG A 645 -35.42 -22.97 0.81
N ALA A 646 -35.67 -21.71 0.42
CA ALA A 646 -36.78 -21.43 -0.48
C ALA A 646 -36.49 -22.23 -1.77
N SER A 647 -37.31 -23.23 -2.05
CA SER A 647 -37.26 -23.98 -3.30
C SER A 647 -37.54 -23.00 -4.44
N VAL A 648 -36.60 -22.95 -5.39
CA VAL A 648 -36.71 -22.27 -6.70
C VAL A 648 -38.02 -22.59 -7.38
#